data_AF-A0AAD3ZIZ8-F1
#
_entry.id   AF-A0AAD3ZIZ8-F1
#
_cell.length_a   1.000
_cell.length_b   1.000
_cell.length_c   1.000
_cell.angle_alpha   90.00
_cell.angle_beta   90.00
_cell.angle_gamma   90.00
#
_symmetry.space_group_name_H-M   'P 1'
#
loop_
_entity.id
_entity.type
_entity.pdbx_description
1 polymer ?
#
loop_
_entity_poly.entity_id
_entity_poly.type
_entity_poly.pdbx_seq_one_letter_code
_entity_poly.pdbx_strand_id
1 'polypeptide(L)'
;MKDEDTIHITGNTDGVQIGSEDYGFTIIGADGPPGIERAAIYLQGPHSNTHIEGNVIEANGDSAILTEWGAAVSGLVITGNEISGKTFAGDHPAGQGTQEQYTLPNVPRALVYIGGTNKANITFTHNQVTGVAGGRNEKGKPQGNAVVNIDSVGALIAHNSFSGHTAWTGASLRARGTDTVIRDNVFSSGPLLGVHVFLGNGTVVGGADAVVASNTFDRAAHVVGGSQVFSNIQSAVDAASSGDTVKVAAGTYLENVVIRGGKDKLRLTGAGSEKTTIAPVSGRAVALQGYPEGRPISRIEIEGFTLKPVDGAPLIALSSTPDNNPYTKDLVLRDIVIAQGQLGIILNAVDGVTLEDVHLSNVAGEAGALELSGVSGFTATGCTFENNKVAIRLQPTGEGDIGQGYGPNGVIVITQSTFQGNEIDIDNQDDEVKIDASLNWWGDKRGPDGDKLLGEVKSVPWYVDANMTTQSDQLALTCQIDGNGSVTLRLGDNEYKHDEDVLWNYGDEVQLVATPGSGWRFSRWEGDISGAPATSREIAIVMDGNKAVTAVFTRIPTDPGPGTGGPPSGPVEPPVIAPSVTGTVEAEVGGTVELEDGSAAVELPANAVPEDVTVTLAPVTEVTQPTTGMVMIAGKVFEITAETEDGELVTQFSEPITLTFKLTQEELEEAGVDVDDLKVFYWDEKAGAWIALPTRVDPETGTVTAVTDHFTVFAVMAKPDMPALSDIEGHWGEKDILRLVSLGVVGGYEDGTFRPEAGITRQEFAKMVVLAAGLEPDVEPELTFADTDEIAEWARGYVSAAVKAGIITGVGDNRFAPTDPVTRAQAATMIMRSLGEVETALELTFADAETIPEWAKAAILGAVEKGIVTGFEDNTFKPDLSATRVQAAKMLSKLTVVRFED
;
A
#
# COMPACT_ATOMS: atom_id res chain seq x y z
N MET A 1 -1.34 -33.09 40.20
CA MET A 1 -1.09 -31.91 41.05
C MET A 1 -2.07 -30.85 40.57
N LYS A 2 -2.66 -30.05 41.45
CA LYS A 2 -3.42 -28.88 40.96
C LYS A 2 -2.35 -27.93 40.40
N ASP A 3 -2.36 -27.73 39.09
CA ASP A 3 -1.42 -26.85 38.41
C ASP A 3 -1.75 -25.41 38.84
N GLU A 4 -0.83 -24.75 39.56
CA GLU A 4 -1.12 -23.47 40.26
C GLU A 4 -1.16 -22.26 39.31
N ASP A 5 -0.77 -22.43 38.03
CA ASP A 5 -0.50 -21.33 37.08
C ASP A 5 -1.25 -21.46 35.73
N THR A 6 -2.30 -22.28 35.64
CA THR A 6 -3.10 -22.45 34.40
C THR A 6 -4.60 -22.30 34.70
N ILE A 7 -5.33 -21.56 33.85
CA ILE A 7 -6.78 -21.59 33.85
C ILE A 7 -7.23 -22.90 33.19
N HIS A 8 -7.54 -23.89 34.03
CA HIS A 8 -8.05 -25.19 33.60
C HIS A 8 -9.58 -25.19 33.53
N ILE A 9 -10.12 -25.34 32.33
CA ILE A 9 -11.54 -25.61 32.12
C ILE A 9 -11.72 -27.12 31.98
N THR A 10 -12.40 -27.73 32.94
CA THR A 10 -12.61 -29.19 32.97
C THR A 10 -13.80 -29.59 32.09
N GLY A 11 -13.72 -30.79 31.51
CA GLY A 11 -14.68 -31.23 30.49
C GLY A 11 -16.13 -31.25 30.95
N ASN A 12 -17.02 -30.99 29.98
CA ASN A 12 -18.46 -30.77 30.16
C ASN A 12 -18.79 -29.50 30.98
N THR A 13 -17.90 -28.51 30.96
CA THR A 13 -18.20 -27.16 31.42
C THR A 13 -18.38 -26.29 30.18
N ASP A 14 -19.65 -26.02 29.85
CA ASP A 14 -20.07 -25.25 28.68
C ASP A 14 -20.41 -23.80 29.07
N GLY A 15 -20.46 -22.88 28.10
CA GLY A 15 -20.90 -21.50 28.36
C GLY A 15 -19.91 -20.69 29.21
N VAL A 16 -18.63 -21.06 29.21
CA VAL A 16 -17.62 -20.41 30.04
C VAL A 16 -17.18 -19.11 29.38
N GLN A 17 -17.26 -18.00 30.11
CA GLN A 17 -16.72 -16.70 29.71
C GLN A 17 -15.41 -16.42 30.45
N ILE A 18 -14.36 -16.06 29.71
CA ILE A 18 -13.08 -15.59 30.24
C ILE A 18 -12.80 -14.22 29.63
N GLY A 19 -12.98 -13.18 30.45
CA GLY A 19 -12.84 -11.78 30.04
C GLY A 19 -14.03 -11.24 29.24
N SER A 20 -13.97 -9.97 28.86
CA SER A 20 -14.88 -9.29 27.92
C SER A 20 -14.15 -8.07 27.34
N GLU A 21 -14.71 -7.44 26.32
CA GLU A 21 -14.13 -6.25 25.67
C GLU A 21 -13.82 -5.12 26.67
N ASP A 22 -14.72 -4.87 27.62
CA ASP A 22 -14.53 -3.85 28.66
C ASP A 22 -13.69 -4.32 29.88
N TYR A 23 -13.51 -5.63 30.05
CA TYR A 23 -12.98 -6.23 31.29
C TYR A 23 -12.13 -7.48 31.01
N GLY A 24 -10.95 -7.26 30.42
CA GLY A 24 -9.95 -8.28 30.17
C GLY A 24 -9.09 -8.67 31.38
N PHE A 25 -8.42 -9.82 31.28
CA PHE A 25 -7.38 -10.25 32.23
C PHE A 25 -6.00 -10.34 31.56
N THR A 26 -4.94 -10.18 32.35
CA THR A 26 -3.60 -10.67 31.98
C THR A 26 -3.43 -12.10 32.49
N ILE A 27 -3.22 -13.05 31.59
CA ILE A 27 -3.10 -14.48 31.89
C ILE A 27 -1.76 -14.97 31.36
N ILE A 28 -0.85 -15.30 32.28
CA ILE A 28 0.50 -15.75 31.93
C ILE A 28 0.56 -17.26 32.11
N GLY A 29 0.98 -17.97 31.07
CA GLY A 29 1.15 -19.41 31.08
C GLY A 29 2.35 -19.88 31.90
N ALA A 30 2.56 -21.19 31.90
CA ALA A 30 3.67 -21.82 32.59
C ALA A 30 4.27 -22.94 31.74
N ASP A 31 5.58 -23.14 31.91
CA ASP A 31 6.33 -24.19 31.23
C ASP A 31 6.01 -25.57 31.84
N GLY A 32 5.79 -26.54 30.97
CA GLY A 32 5.49 -27.93 31.34
C GLY A 32 6.74 -28.82 31.39
N PRO A 33 6.73 -29.91 32.17
CA PRO A 33 7.77 -30.92 32.04
C PRO A 33 7.70 -31.59 30.66
N PRO A 34 8.81 -32.14 30.14
CA PRO A 34 8.86 -32.72 28.81
C PRO A 34 7.76 -33.76 28.56
N GLY A 35 7.03 -33.61 27.46
CA GLY A 35 5.95 -34.51 27.07
C GLY A 35 4.61 -34.27 27.79
N ILE A 36 4.50 -33.25 28.66
CA ILE A 36 3.23 -32.77 29.21
C ILE A 36 3.00 -31.35 28.69
N GLU A 37 1.93 -31.15 27.94
CA GLU A 37 1.57 -29.84 27.40
C GLU A 37 0.86 -29.00 28.47
N ARG A 38 1.38 -27.80 28.77
CA ARG A 38 0.73 -26.77 29.58
C ARG A 38 0.24 -25.61 28.72
N ALA A 39 -0.57 -24.75 29.32
CA ALA A 39 -0.97 -23.49 28.71
C ALA A 39 -1.33 -22.40 29.73
N ALA A 40 -1.55 -21.17 29.27
CA ALA A 40 -2.21 -20.15 30.07
C ALA A 40 -3.71 -20.49 30.27
N ILE A 41 -4.37 -20.92 29.18
CA ILE A 41 -5.75 -21.42 29.19
C ILE A 41 -5.77 -22.82 28.56
N TYR A 42 -6.30 -23.80 29.30
CA TYR A 42 -6.43 -25.18 28.83
C TYR A 42 -7.87 -25.68 28.92
N LEU A 43 -8.48 -25.96 27.77
CA LEU A 43 -9.77 -26.63 27.62
C LEU A 43 -9.57 -28.15 27.56
N GLN A 44 -9.83 -28.82 28.68
CA GLN A 44 -9.62 -30.27 28.82
C GLN A 44 -10.96 -31.01 28.74
N GLY A 45 -11.10 -31.93 27.78
CA GLY A 45 -12.32 -32.68 27.53
C GLY A 45 -13.31 -31.93 26.64
N PRO A 46 -14.56 -32.42 26.54
CA PRO A 46 -15.57 -31.80 25.68
C PRO A 46 -16.01 -30.43 26.20
N HIS A 47 -16.19 -29.45 25.31
CA HIS A 47 -16.67 -28.11 25.64
C HIS A 47 -17.53 -27.52 24.52
N SER A 48 -18.47 -26.66 24.87
CA SER A 48 -19.22 -25.87 23.92
C SER A 48 -19.44 -24.44 24.39
N ASN A 49 -19.55 -23.51 23.44
CA ASN A 49 -19.92 -22.11 23.66
C ASN A 49 -19.02 -21.44 24.72
N THR A 50 -17.71 -21.67 24.63
CA THR A 50 -16.74 -21.00 25.50
C THR A 50 -16.27 -19.72 24.80
N HIS A 51 -16.13 -18.66 25.56
CA HIS A 51 -15.76 -17.32 25.09
C HIS A 51 -14.49 -16.88 25.81
N ILE A 52 -13.48 -16.46 25.05
CA ILE A 52 -12.21 -15.91 25.55
C ILE A 52 -12.06 -14.55 24.89
N GLU A 53 -12.30 -13.47 25.65
CA GLU A 53 -12.54 -12.15 25.08
C GLU A 53 -11.76 -11.04 25.80
N GLY A 54 -11.13 -10.15 25.03
CA GLY A 54 -10.53 -8.92 25.55
C GLY A 54 -9.29 -9.12 26.45
N ASN A 55 -8.64 -10.30 26.43
CA ASN A 55 -7.55 -10.62 27.37
C ASN A 55 -6.16 -10.34 26.78
N VAL A 56 -5.18 -10.18 27.68
CA VAL A 56 -3.75 -10.32 27.36
C VAL A 56 -3.31 -11.71 27.79
N ILE A 57 -2.93 -12.58 26.86
CA ILE A 57 -2.62 -13.99 27.09
C ILE A 57 -1.19 -14.28 26.64
N GLU A 58 -0.30 -14.53 27.59
CA GLU A 58 1.13 -14.74 27.32
C GLU A 58 1.53 -16.20 27.49
N ALA A 59 2.12 -16.79 26.46
CA ALA A 59 2.82 -18.08 26.55
C ALA A 59 4.18 -17.94 27.24
N ASN A 60 4.48 -18.86 28.15
CA ASN A 60 5.74 -18.87 28.90
C ASN A 60 6.31 -20.29 28.96
N GLY A 61 6.93 -20.72 27.86
CA GLY A 61 7.57 -22.02 27.71
C GLY A 61 6.73 -23.07 26.97
N ASP A 62 5.40 -22.91 26.97
CA ASP A 62 4.44 -23.83 26.36
C ASP A 62 3.33 -23.03 25.62
N SER A 63 2.10 -23.53 25.46
CA SER A 63 1.04 -22.81 24.70
C SER A 63 0.42 -21.63 25.47
N ALA A 64 -0.16 -20.66 24.77
CA ALA A 64 -1.05 -19.67 25.36
C ALA A 64 -2.45 -20.27 25.56
N ILE A 65 -3.01 -20.85 24.50
CA ILE A 65 -4.33 -21.49 24.51
C ILE A 65 -4.20 -22.92 23.97
N LEU A 66 -4.73 -23.88 24.71
CA LEU A 66 -4.66 -25.30 24.37
C LEU A 66 -6.05 -25.95 24.45
N THR A 67 -6.36 -26.79 23.47
CA THR A 67 -7.48 -27.74 23.53
C THR A 67 -6.96 -29.17 23.55
N GLU A 68 -7.64 -30.05 24.29
CA GLU A 68 -7.25 -31.46 24.34
C GLU A 68 -7.43 -32.14 22.96
N TRP A 69 -6.43 -32.93 22.58
CA TRP A 69 -6.46 -33.70 21.33
C TRP A 69 -7.64 -34.68 21.31
N GLY A 70 -8.45 -34.59 20.25
CA GLY A 70 -9.58 -35.51 20.01
C GLY A 70 -10.86 -35.21 20.82
N ALA A 71 -10.79 -34.29 21.79
CA ALA A 71 -11.96 -33.82 22.51
C ALA A 71 -12.88 -32.98 21.61
N ALA A 72 -14.18 -33.10 21.82
CA ALA A 72 -15.18 -32.34 21.06
C ALA A 72 -15.25 -30.89 21.57
N VAL A 73 -14.90 -29.92 20.72
CA VAL A 73 -15.05 -28.49 21.07
C VAL A 73 -15.83 -27.79 19.96
N SER A 74 -16.90 -27.09 20.32
CA SER A 74 -17.73 -26.38 19.35
C SER A 74 -18.19 -25.01 19.82
N GLY A 75 -18.29 -24.03 18.93
CA GLY A 75 -18.73 -22.67 19.31
C GLY A 75 -17.74 -21.97 20.23
N LEU A 76 -16.45 -22.28 20.13
CA LEU A 76 -15.41 -21.56 20.87
C LEU A 76 -15.17 -20.22 20.17
N VAL A 77 -15.37 -19.13 20.90
CA VAL A 77 -15.11 -17.76 20.45
C VAL A 77 -13.86 -17.25 21.15
N ILE A 78 -12.89 -16.80 20.36
CA ILE A 78 -11.66 -16.15 20.83
C ILE A 78 -11.58 -14.83 20.09
N THR A 79 -11.90 -13.73 20.78
CA THR A 79 -11.95 -12.40 20.14
C THR A 79 -11.34 -11.27 20.95
N GLY A 80 -10.74 -10.29 20.26
CA GLY A 80 -10.23 -9.08 20.90
C GLY A 80 -9.06 -9.31 21.86
N ASN A 81 -8.35 -10.44 21.76
CA ASN A 81 -7.25 -10.75 22.68
C ASN A 81 -5.89 -10.33 22.10
N GLU A 82 -4.96 -9.95 22.98
CA GLU A 82 -3.53 -9.91 22.68
C GLU A 82 -2.89 -11.24 23.09
N ILE A 83 -2.38 -12.02 22.13
CA ILE A 83 -1.82 -13.35 22.35
C ILE A 83 -0.34 -13.36 21.98
N SER A 84 0.52 -13.47 22.98
CA SER A 84 1.97 -13.23 22.86
C SER A 84 2.80 -14.26 23.64
N GLY A 85 4.11 -14.02 23.77
CA GLY A 85 5.02 -14.88 24.53
C GLY A 85 5.75 -15.95 23.70
N LYS A 86 6.52 -16.82 24.36
CA LYS A 86 7.33 -17.87 23.69
C LYS A 86 6.84 -19.26 24.09
N THR A 87 6.77 -20.18 23.13
CA THR A 87 6.35 -21.57 23.36
C THR A 87 7.51 -22.52 23.63
N PHE A 88 8.63 -21.96 24.07
CA PHE A 88 9.83 -22.64 24.55
C PHE A 88 10.64 -21.65 25.40
N ALA A 89 11.48 -22.16 26.29
CA ALA A 89 12.38 -21.41 27.14
C ALA A 89 13.69 -21.02 26.45
N GLY A 90 14.17 -19.81 26.74
CA GLY A 90 15.45 -19.28 26.25
C GLY A 90 15.42 -18.79 24.80
N ASP A 91 16.61 -18.71 24.20
CA ASP A 91 16.80 -18.20 22.83
C ASP A 91 16.86 -19.31 21.77
N HIS A 92 17.18 -20.53 22.20
CA HIS A 92 17.38 -21.67 21.32
C HIS A 92 16.41 -22.81 21.66
N PRO A 93 15.42 -23.09 20.79
CA PRO A 93 14.57 -24.25 20.97
C PRO A 93 15.36 -25.55 20.80
N ALA A 94 14.93 -26.60 21.50
CA ALA A 94 15.47 -27.94 21.32
C ALA A 94 14.84 -28.65 20.10
N GLY A 95 15.44 -29.77 19.71
CA GLY A 95 14.90 -30.69 18.71
C GLY A 95 15.33 -30.43 17.27
N GLN A 96 15.14 -31.46 16.44
CA GLN A 96 15.37 -31.49 15.00
C GLN A 96 14.27 -32.31 14.31
N GLY A 97 13.22 -31.65 13.86
CA GLY A 97 12.09 -32.24 13.17
C GLY A 97 10.88 -32.56 14.05
N THR A 98 9.85 -33.17 13.47
CA THR A 98 8.55 -33.41 14.14
C THR A 98 8.53 -34.58 15.12
N GLN A 99 9.44 -35.54 15.00
CA GLN A 99 9.40 -36.77 15.83
C GLN A 99 9.81 -36.52 17.29
N GLU A 100 10.60 -35.48 17.54
CA GLU A 100 11.18 -35.20 18.85
C GLU A 100 10.30 -34.32 19.75
N GLN A 101 9.19 -33.77 19.20
CA GLN A 101 8.31 -32.83 19.90
C GLN A 101 7.58 -33.40 21.12
N TYR A 102 7.56 -34.72 21.31
CA TYR A 102 6.86 -35.38 22.40
C TYR A 102 7.78 -35.93 23.50
N THR A 103 9.09 -35.92 23.26
CA THR A 103 10.05 -36.62 24.13
C THR A 103 11.21 -35.74 24.57
N LEU A 104 11.55 -34.71 23.80
CA LEU A 104 12.59 -33.76 24.19
C LEU A 104 12.01 -32.61 25.02
N PRO A 105 12.74 -32.14 26.05
CA PRO A 105 12.44 -30.87 26.72
C PRO A 105 12.51 -29.71 25.74
N ASN A 106 11.80 -28.62 26.04
CA ASN A 106 12.02 -27.32 25.42
C ASN A 106 11.85 -27.29 23.88
N VAL A 107 10.88 -28.05 23.35
CA VAL A 107 10.55 -28.05 21.92
C VAL A 107 9.37 -27.10 21.68
N PRO A 108 9.42 -26.22 20.65
CA PRO A 108 8.36 -25.26 20.40
C PRO A 108 6.98 -25.90 20.23
N ARG A 109 5.99 -25.37 20.96
CA ARG A 109 4.56 -25.66 20.77
C ARG A 109 3.90 -24.64 19.85
N ALA A 110 2.66 -24.93 19.46
CA ALA A 110 1.82 -23.88 18.91
C ALA A 110 1.42 -22.89 20.00
N LEU A 111 1.38 -21.60 19.66
CA LEU A 111 0.98 -20.55 20.60
C LEU A 111 -0.51 -20.71 20.93
N VAL A 112 -1.32 -20.90 19.90
CA VAL A 112 -2.73 -21.29 20.02
C VAL A 112 -2.91 -22.65 19.36
N TYR A 113 -3.38 -23.62 20.12
CA TYR A 113 -3.61 -24.98 19.64
C TYR A 113 -5.07 -25.41 19.80
N ILE A 114 -5.80 -25.31 18.70
CA ILE A 114 -7.15 -25.85 18.54
C ILE A 114 -7.04 -27.00 17.55
N GLY A 115 -6.73 -28.20 18.05
CA GLY A 115 -6.28 -29.31 17.21
C GLY A 115 -6.95 -30.65 17.48
N GLY A 116 -6.74 -31.57 16.53
CA GLY A 116 -7.29 -32.93 16.55
C GLY A 116 -8.60 -33.08 15.77
N THR A 117 -9.20 -34.27 15.81
CA THR A 117 -10.53 -34.53 15.24
C THR A 117 -11.61 -34.04 16.19
N ASN A 118 -12.76 -33.57 15.67
CA ASN A 118 -13.94 -33.11 16.42
C ASN A 118 -13.92 -31.64 16.92
N LYS A 119 -13.44 -30.69 16.10
CA LYS A 119 -13.62 -29.26 16.35
C LYS A 119 -14.57 -28.67 15.31
N ALA A 120 -15.50 -27.82 15.72
CA ALA A 120 -16.48 -27.21 14.82
C ALA A 120 -16.82 -25.77 15.22
N ASN A 121 -17.13 -24.91 14.25
CA ASN A 121 -17.65 -23.55 14.48
C ASN A 121 -16.79 -22.75 15.47
N ILE A 122 -15.48 -22.72 15.21
CA ILE A 122 -14.54 -21.94 16.02
C ILE A 122 -14.46 -20.53 15.41
N THR A 123 -14.71 -19.51 16.22
CA THR A 123 -14.56 -18.11 15.83
C THR A 123 -13.27 -17.58 16.45
N PHE A 124 -12.34 -17.15 15.60
CA PHE A 124 -11.07 -16.55 16.00
C PHE A 124 -10.97 -15.19 15.31
N THR A 125 -11.34 -14.11 16.01
CA THR A 125 -11.49 -12.79 15.38
C THR A 125 -10.88 -11.64 16.17
N HIS A 126 -10.48 -10.55 15.52
CA HIS A 126 -9.98 -9.34 16.22
C HIS A 126 -8.81 -9.56 17.20
N ASN A 127 -8.04 -10.65 17.06
CA ASN A 127 -6.91 -10.92 17.95
C ASN A 127 -5.62 -10.34 17.39
N GLN A 128 -4.74 -9.86 18.27
CA GLN A 128 -3.36 -9.51 17.96
C GLN A 128 -2.44 -10.67 18.37
N VAL A 129 -1.73 -11.27 17.40
CA VAL A 129 -0.93 -12.47 17.63
C VAL A 129 0.55 -12.21 17.31
N THR A 130 1.36 -12.05 18.35
CA THR A 130 2.77 -11.61 18.25
C THR A 130 3.79 -12.66 18.74
N GLY A 131 3.32 -13.78 19.30
CA GLY A 131 4.18 -14.76 19.98
C GLY A 131 5.15 -15.54 19.09
N VAL A 132 6.09 -16.25 19.72
CA VAL A 132 7.17 -17.02 19.08
C VAL A 132 6.95 -18.51 19.26
N ALA A 133 6.74 -19.21 18.14
CA ALA A 133 6.52 -20.65 18.07
C ALA A 133 7.65 -21.41 17.34
N GLY A 134 8.82 -20.78 17.14
CA GLY A 134 9.97 -21.42 16.51
C GLY A 134 11.20 -20.54 16.40
N GLY A 135 12.33 -21.13 16.02
CA GLY A 135 13.61 -20.46 15.88
C GLY A 135 14.71 -21.39 15.37
N ARG A 136 15.97 -21.04 15.64
CA ARG A 136 17.13 -21.91 15.37
C ARG A 136 17.64 -22.53 16.66
N ASN A 137 17.81 -23.85 16.66
CA ASN A 137 18.42 -24.56 17.78
C ASN A 137 19.92 -24.22 17.94
N GLU A 138 20.55 -24.74 18.99
CA GLU A 138 21.99 -24.51 19.28
C GLU A 138 22.94 -24.91 18.12
N LYS A 139 22.48 -25.78 17.21
CA LYS A 139 23.24 -26.21 16.01
C LYS A 139 22.93 -25.36 14.78
N GLY A 140 22.18 -24.27 14.94
CA GLY A 140 21.74 -23.37 13.87
C GLY A 140 20.68 -23.96 12.93
N LYS A 141 20.10 -25.13 13.24
CA LYS A 141 19.05 -25.74 12.41
C LYS A 141 17.68 -25.16 12.78
N PRO A 142 16.83 -24.83 11.79
CA PRO A 142 15.50 -24.31 12.06
C PRO A 142 14.63 -25.38 12.72
N GLN A 143 13.82 -24.99 13.71
CA GLN A 143 12.84 -25.81 14.40
C GLN A 143 11.67 -24.92 14.83
N GLY A 144 10.45 -25.35 14.58
CA GLY A 144 9.26 -24.57 14.93
C GLY A 144 7.96 -25.31 14.69
N ASN A 145 6.88 -24.70 15.17
CA ASN A 145 5.50 -25.16 15.02
C ASN A 145 4.63 -24.01 14.46
N ALA A 146 3.36 -24.27 14.16
CA ALA A 146 2.45 -23.19 13.78
C ALA A 146 2.26 -22.22 14.95
N VAL A 147 2.23 -20.91 14.71
CA VAL A 147 1.89 -19.94 15.77
C VAL A 147 0.44 -20.19 16.20
N VAL A 148 -0.49 -20.15 15.25
CA VAL A 148 -1.89 -20.50 15.48
C VAL A 148 -2.25 -21.75 14.69
N ASN A 149 -2.83 -22.73 15.36
CA ASN A 149 -3.36 -23.95 14.75
C ASN A 149 -4.87 -24.04 15.03
N ILE A 150 -5.69 -24.02 13.97
CA ILE A 150 -7.14 -24.19 14.04
C ILE A 150 -7.57 -25.29 13.08
N ASP A 151 -7.83 -26.48 13.63
CA ASP A 151 -8.28 -27.65 12.88
C ASP A 151 -9.78 -27.90 13.13
N SER A 152 -10.64 -27.06 12.54
CA SER A 152 -12.08 -27.06 12.77
C SER A 152 -12.88 -27.00 11.48
N VAL A 153 -14.00 -27.72 11.44
CA VAL A 153 -15.03 -27.52 10.42
C VAL A 153 -15.76 -26.20 10.69
N GLY A 154 -16.05 -25.40 9.66
CA GLY A 154 -16.83 -24.17 9.81
C GLY A 154 -16.15 -23.09 10.66
N ALA A 155 -14.82 -23.03 10.68
CA ALA A 155 -14.12 -21.99 11.43
C ALA A 155 -14.22 -20.63 10.73
N LEU A 156 -14.41 -19.57 11.51
CA LEU A 156 -14.27 -18.18 11.05
C LEU A 156 -12.97 -17.60 11.63
N ILE A 157 -12.03 -17.24 10.77
CA ILE A 157 -10.76 -16.64 11.14
C ILE A 157 -10.67 -15.29 10.44
N ALA A 158 -10.99 -14.19 11.14
CA ALA A 158 -11.09 -12.87 10.51
C ALA A 158 -10.66 -11.69 11.38
N HIS A 159 -10.22 -10.57 10.79
CA HIS A 159 -9.82 -9.36 11.53
C HIS A 159 -8.66 -9.53 12.52
N ASN A 160 -7.87 -10.59 12.38
CA ASN A 160 -6.71 -10.79 13.26
C ASN A 160 -5.45 -10.16 12.65
N SER A 161 -4.53 -9.74 13.52
CA SER A 161 -3.16 -9.42 13.13
C SER A 161 -2.23 -10.57 13.51
N PHE A 162 -1.49 -11.09 12.54
CA PHE A 162 -0.48 -12.14 12.72
C PHE A 162 0.92 -11.55 12.44
N SER A 163 1.67 -11.27 13.49
CA SER A 163 3.09 -10.86 13.42
C SER A 163 4.02 -11.82 14.20
N GLY A 164 3.46 -12.94 14.66
CA GLY A 164 4.18 -13.99 15.36
C GLY A 164 5.28 -14.66 14.55
N HIS A 165 6.22 -15.28 15.25
CA HIS A 165 7.47 -15.78 14.69
C HIS A 165 7.54 -17.30 14.73
N THR A 166 7.94 -17.93 13.62
CA THR A 166 8.24 -19.36 13.59
C THR A 166 9.30 -19.71 12.54
N ALA A 167 9.68 -20.98 12.48
CA ALA A 167 10.69 -21.52 11.58
C ALA A 167 10.32 -22.92 11.08
N TRP A 168 11.10 -23.40 10.11
CA TRP A 168 10.96 -24.75 9.53
C TRP A 168 9.59 -24.95 8.86
N THR A 169 8.82 -25.96 9.24
CA THR A 169 7.46 -26.20 8.69
C THR A 169 6.38 -25.44 9.45
N GLY A 170 6.75 -24.55 10.37
CA GLY A 170 5.81 -23.69 11.08
C GLY A 170 5.12 -22.69 10.14
N ALA A 171 3.87 -22.38 10.46
CA ALA A 171 3.09 -21.34 9.78
C ALA A 171 2.58 -20.29 10.78
N SER A 172 2.38 -19.04 10.38
CA SER A 172 1.68 -18.04 11.21
C SER A 172 0.27 -18.55 11.56
N LEU A 173 -0.43 -19.04 10.54
CA LEU A 173 -1.72 -19.71 10.69
C LEU A 173 -1.69 -21.07 9.99
N ARG A 174 -2.08 -22.10 10.73
CA ARG A 174 -2.48 -23.38 10.18
C ARG A 174 -3.97 -23.54 10.36
N ALA A 175 -4.68 -23.70 9.25
CA ALA A 175 -6.12 -23.89 9.22
C ALA A 175 -6.49 -25.18 8.47
N ARG A 176 -7.32 -26.02 9.10
CA ARG A 176 -7.82 -27.27 8.50
C ARG A 176 -9.27 -27.49 8.90
N GLY A 177 -10.01 -28.23 8.08
CA GLY A 177 -11.44 -28.51 8.24
C GLY A 177 -12.25 -27.77 7.19
N THR A 178 -13.28 -28.43 6.64
CA THR A 178 -14.11 -27.87 5.55
C THR A 178 -14.86 -26.63 6.01
N ASP A 179 -15.28 -25.79 5.07
CA ASP A 179 -16.09 -24.59 5.34
C ASP A 179 -15.40 -23.56 6.25
N THR A 180 -14.07 -23.66 6.38
CA THR A 180 -13.27 -22.64 7.08
C THR A 180 -13.16 -21.39 6.20
N VAL A 181 -13.45 -20.24 6.79
CA VAL A 181 -13.34 -18.91 6.18
C VAL A 181 -12.14 -18.18 6.80
N ILE A 182 -11.27 -17.64 5.95
CA ILE A 182 -10.09 -16.87 6.35
C ILE A 182 -10.11 -15.56 5.56
N ARG A 183 -10.47 -14.45 6.19
CA ARG A 183 -10.63 -13.15 5.53
C ARG A 183 -10.23 -12.00 6.45
N ASP A 184 -9.84 -10.87 5.88
CA ASP A 184 -9.61 -9.60 6.56
C ASP A 184 -8.59 -9.67 7.70
N ASN A 185 -7.68 -10.66 7.64
CA ASN A 185 -6.55 -10.74 8.53
C ASN A 185 -5.36 -9.98 7.92
N VAL A 186 -4.48 -9.49 8.79
CA VAL A 186 -3.20 -8.88 8.41
C VAL A 186 -2.08 -9.83 8.78
N PHE A 187 -1.30 -10.28 7.80
CA PHE A 187 -0.12 -11.13 7.99
C PHE A 187 1.14 -10.32 7.76
N SER A 188 1.94 -10.18 8.82
CA SER A 188 3.24 -9.53 8.79
C SER A 188 4.35 -10.57 8.76
N SER A 189 5.23 -10.49 7.77
CA SER A 189 6.33 -11.43 7.59
C SER A 189 7.45 -11.22 8.60
N GLY A 190 7.69 -10.00 9.12
CA GLY A 190 8.77 -9.77 10.09
C GLY A 190 10.09 -10.49 9.74
N PRO A 191 10.77 -11.16 10.69
CA PRO A 191 11.86 -12.12 10.49
C PRO A 191 11.38 -13.59 10.37
N LEU A 192 10.13 -13.81 9.95
CA LEU A 192 9.54 -15.14 9.77
C LEU A 192 10.42 -15.99 8.84
N LEU A 193 10.77 -17.19 9.30
CA LEU A 193 11.53 -18.17 8.53
C LEU A 193 10.62 -19.30 8.02
N GLY A 194 9.34 -18.99 7.74
CA GLY A 194 8.28 -19.96 7.56
C GLY A 194 7.13 -19.52 6.65
N VAL A 195 6.04 -20.26 6.71
CA VAL A 195 4.83 -20.09 5.90
C VAL A 195 3.90 -19.09 6.58
N HIS A 196 3.18 -18.26 5.83
CA HIS A 196 2.10 -17.46 6.44
C HIS A 196 0.91 -18.35 6.77
N VAL A 197 0.33 -18.96 5.74
CA VAL A 197 -0.87 -19.77 5.89
C VAL A 197 -0.66 -21.18 5.35
N PHE A 198 -0.94 -22.19 6.18
CA PHE A 198 -1.03 -23.58 5.78
C PHE A 198 -2.48 -24.04 5.81
N LEU A 199 -3.03 -24.33 4.64
CA LEU A 199 -4.34 -24.92 4.44
C LEU A 199 -4.13 -26.44 4.35
N GLY A 200 -4.84 -27.23 5.15
CA GLY A 200 -4.86 -28.68 4.95
C GLY A 200 -5.28 -29.08 3.52
N ASN A 201 -5.04 -30.33 3.14
CA ASN A 201 -5.47 -30.83 1.83
C ASN A 201 -6.99 -30.65 1.64
N GLY A 202 -7.39 -29.70 0.78
CA GLY A 202 -8.77 -29.51 0.31
C GLY A 202 -9.75 -28.86 1.31
N THR A 203 -9.27 -28.10 2.29
CA THR A 203 -10.09 -27.67 3.44
C THR A 203 -10.63 -26.24 3.42
N VAL A 204 -10.16 -25.34 2.56
CA VAL A 204 -10.65 -23.93 2.53
C VAL A 204 -11.21 -23.60 1.15
N VAL A 205 -12.39 -22.97 1.13
CA VAL A 205 -13.07 -22.55 -0.11
C VAL A 205 -12.13 -21.64 -0.90
N GLY A 206 -11.80 -22.02 -2.13
CA GLY A 206 -10.92 -21.23 -3.01
C GLY A 206 -9.41 -21.35 -2.76
N GLY A 207 -8.96 -22.11 -1.76
CA GLY A 207 -7.54 -22.43 -1.56
C GLY A 207 -6.65 -21.21 -1.25
N ALA A 208 -5.35 -21.32 -1.56
CA ALA A 208 -4.38 -20.24 -1.29
C ALA A 208 -4.72 -18.94 -2.06
N ASP A 209 -5.29 -19.03 -3.26
CA ASP A 209 -5.69 -17.86 -4.05
C ASP A 209 -6.74 -17.01 -3.34
N ALA A 210 -7.79 -17.64 -2.79
CA ALA A 210 -8.82 -16.93 -2.05
C ALA A 210 -8.27 -16.34 -0.75
N VAL A 211 -7.39 -17.07 -0.06
CA VAL A 211 -6.75 -16.56 1.15
C VAL A 211 -5.89 -15.33 0.85
N VAL A 212 -5.13 -15.32 -0.23
CA VAL A 212 -4.35 -14.13 -0.63
C VAL A 212 -5.25 -12.97 -1.04
N ALA A 213 -6.36 -13.23 -1.74
CA ALA A 213 -7.27 -12.18 -2.20
C ALA A 213 -8.08 -11.53 -1.07
N SER A 214 -8.42 -12.30 -0.02
CA SER A 214 -9.27 -11.85 1.08
C SER A 214 -8.48 -11.42 2.31
N ASN A 215 -7.15 -11.36 2.29
CA ASN A 215 -6.35 -10.96 3.45
C ASN A 215 -5.20 -10.05 3.03
N THR A 216 -4.68 -9.25 3.96
CA THR A 216 -3.55 -8.35 3.70
C THR A 216 -2.25 -9.05 4.09
N PHE A 217 -1.26 -9.01 3.21
CA PHE A 217 0.09 -9.52 3.45
C PHE A 217 1.11 -8.43 3.15
N ASP A 218 2.12 -8.26 4.00
CA ASP A 218 3.28 -7.43 3.66
C ASP A 218 4.11 -8.05 2.51
N ARG A 219 4.14 -9.39 2.46
CA ARG A 219 4.70 -10.23 1.39
C ARG A 219 3.96 -11.56 1.35
N ALA A 220 3.55 -11.97 0.16
CA ALA A 220 2.97 -13.29 -0.09
C ALA A 220 3.37 -13.86 -1.45
N ALA A 221 3.60 -15.17 -1.50
CA ALA A 221 3.71 -15.92 -2.74
C ALA A 221 3.00 -17.26 -2.59
N HIS A 222 2.31 -17.73 -3.63
CA HIS A 222 1.61 -19.02 -3.59
C HIS A 222 1.55 -19.68 -4.97
N VAL A 223 1.38 -20.99 -4.95
CA VAL A 223 1.04 -21.76 -6.15
C VAL A 223 -0.45 -21.65 -6.38
N VAL A 224 -0.89 -21.29 -7.59
CA VAL A 224 -2.32 -21.21 -7.95
C VAL A 224 -2.97 -22.59 -7.76
N GLY A 225 -4.08 -22.64 -7.04
CA GLY A 225 -4.75 -23.88 -6.62
C GLY A 225 -4.02 -24.64 -5.50
N GLY A 226 -2.93 -24.09 -4.98
CA GLY A 226 -2.14 -24.66 -3.88
C GLY A 226 -2.81 -24.48 -2.51
N SER A 227 -2.17 -25.05 -1.49
CA SER A 227 -2.68 -25.06 -0.11
C SER A 227 -1.79 -24.29 0.87
N GLN A 228 -0.85 -23.48 0.37
CA GLN A 228 0.09 -22.73 1.20
C GLN A 228 0.30 -21.32 0.65
N VAL A 229 0.37 -20.35 1.56
CA VAL A 229 0.79 -18.98 1.30
C VAL A 229 2.13 -18.77 1.97
N PHE A 230 3.16 -18.53 1.18
CA PHE A 230 4.54 -18.37 1.63
C PHE A 230 4.89 -16.90 1.82
N SER A 231 5.81 -16.62 2.76
CA SER A 231 6.35 -15.27 3.02
C SER A 231 7.44 -14.85 2.03
N ASN A 232 7.92 -15.79 1.19
CA ASN A 232 9.00 -15.60 0.23
C ASN A 232 8.73 -16.39 -1.07
N ILE A 233 9.28 -15.89 -2.17
CA ILE A 233 9.09 -16.40 -3.52
C ILE A 233 9.77 -17.77 -3.69
N GLN A 234 10.98 -17.95 -3.17
CA GLN A 234 11.73 -19.20 -3.34
C GLN A 234 10.96 -20.40 -2.78
N SER A 235 10.30 -20.26 -1.64
CA SER A 235 9.51 -21.36 -1.05
C SER A 235 8.31 -21.73 -1.93
N ALA A 236 7.65 -20.74 -2.56
CA ALA A 236 6.56 -21.00 -3.50
C ALA A 236 7.07 -21.69 -4.77
N VAL A 237 8.21 -21.25 -5.32
CA VAL A 237 8.88 -21.90 -6.46
C VAL A 237 9.30 -23.33 -6.13
N ASP A 238 9.82 -23.58 -4.91
CA ASP A 238 10.21 -24.91 -4.45
C ASP A 238 9.00 -25.84 -4.32
N ALA A 239 7.85 -25.31 -3.90
CA ALA A 239 6.59 -26.05 -3.79
C ALA A 239 5.92 -26.33 -5.16
N ALA A 240 6.14 -25.49 -6.16
CA ALA A 240 5.51 -25.60 -7.48
C ALA A 240 5.95 -26.87 -8.26
N SER A 241 5.08 -27.42 -9.09
CA SER A 241 5.39 -28.49 -10.05
C SER A 241 5.55 -27.94 -11.47
N SER A 242 5.94 -28.81 -12.40
CA SER A 242 5.98 -28.45 -13.83
C SER A 242 4.59 -28.06 -14.33
N GLY A 243 4.48 -26.89 -14.96
CA GLY A 243 3.24 -26.33 -15.49
C GLY A 243 2.43 -25.50 -14.51
N ASP A 244 2.88 -25.38 -13.27
CA ASP A 244 2.20 -24.55 -12.26
C ASP A 244 2.45 -23.06 -12.51
N THR A 245 1.55 -22.24 -11.96
CA THR A 245 1.73 -20.80 -11.84
C THR A 245 1.99 -20.45 -10.38
N VAL A 246 3.06 -19.71 -10.13
CA VAL A 246 3.35 -19.04 -8.86
C VAL A 246 2.94 -17.57 -9.01
N LYS A 247 2.02 -17.13 -8.15
CA LYS A 247 1.65 -15.72 -8.02
C LYS A 247 2.37 -15.09 -6.84
N VAL A 248 2.81 -13.86 -7.02
CA VAL A 248 3.51 -13.05 -6.02
C VAL A 248 2.73 -11.77 -5.81
N ALA A 249 2.36 -11.47 -4.57
CA ALA A 249 1.69 -10.23 -4.20
C ALA A 249 2.63 -9.02 -4.33
N ALA A 250 2.05 -7.81 -4.31
CA ALA A 250 2.82 -6.57 -4.27
C ALA A 250 3.75 -6.54 -3.05
N GLY A 251 4.94 -5.97 -3.20
CA GLY A 251 5.92 -5.87 -2.12
C GLY A 251 7.37 -5.96 -2.59
N THR A 252 8.29 -5.79 -1.64
CA THR A 252 9.74 -5.94 -1.87
C THR A 252 10.26 -7.20 -1.19
N TYR A 253 10.79 -8.12 -1.99
CA TYR A 253 11.28 -9.42 -1.57
C TYR A 253 12.80 -9.42 -1.50
N LEU A 254 13.33 -9.50 -0.29
CA LEU A 254 14.78 -9.50 -0.02
C LEU A 254 15.35 -10.92 -0.15
N GLU A 255 15.41 -11.43 -1.37
CA GLU A 255 15.83 -12.80 -1.64
C GLU A 255 16.36 -13.02 -3.06
N ASN A 256 16.99 -14.17 -3.28
CA ASN A 256 17.34 -14.65 -4.62
C ASN A 256 16.39 -15.77 -5.00
N VAL A 257 15.90 -15.77 -6.23
CA VAL A 257 15.02 -16.81 -6.75
C VAL A 257 15.79 -17.73 -7.70
N VAL A 258 15.76 -19.03 -7.44
CA VAL A 258 16.41 -20.06 -8.23
C VAL A 258 15.37 -21.05 -8.73
N ILE A 259 15.18 -21.09 -10.05
CA ILE A 259 14.28 -22.04 -10.72
C ILE A 259 15.15 -23.18 -11.26
N ARG A 260 14.95 -24.38 -10.72
CA ARG A 260 15.76 -25.58 -11.02
C ARG A 260 15.05 -26.52 -12.00
N GLY A 261 15.81 -27.45 -12.58
CA GLY A 261 15.28 -28.58 -13.35
C GLY A 261 14.15 -29.30 -12.58
N GLY A 262 13.10 -29.68 -13.30
CA GLY A 262 11.85 -30.19 -12.73
C GLY A 262 10.69 -29.19 -12.76
N LYS A 263 10.97 -27.92 -13.08
CA LYS A 263 9.99 -26.82 -13.14
C LYS A 263 9.65 -26.39 -14.58
N ASP A 264 9.71 -27.31 -15.55
CA ASP A 264 9.34 -26.99 -16.94
C ASP A 264 7.94 -26.37 -17.00
N LYS A 265 7.70 -25.38 -17.87
CA LYS A 265 6.42 -24.68 -18.02
C LYS A 265 5.97 -23.87 -16.79
N LEU A 266 6.86 -23.61 -15.82
CA LEU A 266 6.54 -22.77 -14.67
C LEU A 266 6.27 -21.32 -15.12
N ARG A 267 5.22 -20.72 -14.59
CA ARG A 267 4.94 -19.30 -14.71
C ARG A 267 5.15 -18.63 -13.37
N LEU A 268 5.99 -17.60 -13.31
CA LEU A 268 6.21 -16.78 -12.13
C LEU A 268 5.67 -15.38 -12.42
N THR A 269 4.61 -14.97 -11.73
CA THR A 269 3.86 -13.74 -12.04
C THR A 269 3.76 -12.86 -10.79
N GLY A 270 4.31 -11.65 -10.87
CA GLY A 270 4.13 -10.59 -9.88
C GLY A 270 2.83 -9.82 -10.07
N ALA A 271 2.53 -8.88 -9.17
CA ALA A 271 1.37 -8.00 -9.24
C ALA A 271 1.52 -6.82 -10.22
N GLY A 272 2.60 -6.82 -11.03
CA GLY A 272 3.03 -5.71 -11.89
C GLY A 272 4.43 -5.23 -11.50
N SER A 273 5.24 -4.85 -12.48
CA SER A 273 6.61 -4.38 -12.27
C SER A 273 6.71 -3.14 -11.39
N GLU A 274 5.67 -2.31 -11.37
CA GLU A 274 5.52 -1.11 -10.55
C GLU A 274 5.21 -1.41 -9.07
N LYS A 275 4.73 -2.63 -8.78
CA LYS A 275 4.29 -3.05 -7.43
C LYS A 275 5.14 -4.16 -6.82
N THR A 276 5.88 -4.91 -7.63
CA THR A 276 6.58 -6.13 -7.18
C THR A 276 8.07 -6.01 -7.43
N THR A 277 8.87 -6.00 -6.35
CA THR A 277 10.33 -5.88 -6.44
C THR A 277 11.02 -7.13 -5.90
N ILE A 278 11.94 -7.72 -6.67
CA ILE A 278 12.91 -8.69 -6.18
C ILE A 278 14.23 -7.96 -5.95
N ALA A 279 14.68 -7.93 -4.70
CA ALA A 279 15.93 -7.31 -4.27
C ALA A 279 16.86 -8.39 -3.69
N PRO A 280 17.78 -8.93 -4.50
CA PRO A 280 18.67 -9.99 -4.04
C PRO A 280 19.53 -9.55 -2.86
N VAL A 281 19.78 -10.48 -1.95
CA VAL A 281 20.68 -10.24 -0.80
C VAL A 281 22.15 -10.38 -1.24
N SER A 282 22.41 -11.22 -2.24
CA SER A 282 23.74 -11.39 -2.86
C SER A 282 23.61 -12.13 -4.18
N GLY A 283 24.40 -11.82 -5.20
CA GLY A 283 24.34 -12.56 -6.46
C GLY A 283 23.11 -12.21 -7.30
N ARG A 284 22.51 -13.20 -7.97
CA ARG A 284 21.49 -13.00 -9.01
C ARG A 284 20.09 -12.84 -8.42
N ALA A 285 19.28 -11.92 -8.95
CA ALA A 285 17.88 -11.78 -8.56
C ALA A 285 17.07 -13.02 -8.94
N VAL A 286 17.18 -13.45 -10.21
CA VAL A 286 16.61 -14.71 -10.69
C VAL A 286 17.67 -15.53 -11.43
N ALA A 287 17.79 -16.81 -11.07
CA ALA A 287 18.68 -17.75 -11.72
C ALA A 287 17.90 -18.97 -12.23
N LEU A 288 18.09 -19.32 -13.51
CA LEU A 288 17.60 -20.58 -14.06
C LEU A 288 18.73 -21.61 -14.06
N GLN A 289 18.42 -22.81 -13.59
CA GLN A 289 19.34 -23.95 -13.52
C GLN A 289 18.69 -25.15 -14.20
N GLY A 290 19.34 -25.65 -15.24
CA GLY A 290 18.93 -26.86 -15.95
C GLY A 290 19.01 -28.12 -15.07
N TYR A 291 18.70 -29.25 -15.68
CA TYR A 291 18.77 -30.53 -14.98
C TYR A 291 20.22 -30.97 -14.72
N PRO A 292 20.52 -31.67 -13.62
CA PRO A 292 21.86 -32.19 -13.33
C PRO A 292 22.44 -33.06 -14.45
N GLU A 293 21.59 -33.75 -15.23
CA GLU A 293 21.96 -34.58 -16.38
C GLU A 293 22.15 -33.82 -17.70
N GLY A 294 22.13 -32.49 -17.69
CA GLY A 294 22.36 -31.65 -18.88
C GLY A 294 21.13 -31.46 -19.79
N ARG A 295 19.93 -31.88 -19.34
CA ARG A 295 18.67 -31.59 -20.02
C ARG A 295 18.24 -30.12 -19.79
N PRO A 296 17.71 -29.42 -20.82
CA PRO A 296 17.20 -28.07 -20.62
C PRO A 296 16.00 -27.98 -19.69
N ILE A 297 15.92 -26.87 -18.97
CA ILE A 297 14.63 -26.39 -18.46
C ILE A 297 13.91 -25.62 -19.57
N SER A 298 12.61 -25.82 -19.71
CA SER A 298 11.86 -25.29 -20.86
C SER A 298 10.58 -24.55 -20.49
N ARG A 299 10.20 -23.57 -21.32
CA ARG A 299 8.92 -22.84 -21.28
C ARG A 299 8.70 -22.06 -19.98
N ILE A 300 9.75 -21.42 -19.48
CA ILE A 300 9.65 -20.61 -18.27
C ILE A 300 9.11 -19.24 -18.67
N GLU A 301 8.08 -18.78 -17.97
CA GLU A 301 7.54 -17.42 -18.12
C GLU A 301 7.75 -16.66 -16.80
N ILE A 302 8.35 -15.46 -16.87
CA ILE A 302 8.52 -14.56 -15.71
C ILE A 302 7.93 -13.21 -16.08
N GLU A 303 7.02 -12.71 -15.25
CA GLU A 303 6.22 -11.52 -15.58
C GLU A 303 5.97 -10.62 -14.37
N GLY A 304 6.06 -9.29 -14.57
CA GLY A 304 5.56 -8.30 -13.62
C GLY A 304 6.48 -8.04 -12.43
N PHE A 305 7.78 -7.82 -12.69
CA PHE A 305 8.77 -7.59 -11.64
C PHE A 305 9.74 -6.45 -11.96
N THR A 306 9.99 -5.59 -10.97
CA THR A 306 11.23 -4.83 -10.87
C THR A 306 12.32 -5.70 -10.24
N LEU A 307 13.50 -5.79 -10.88
CA LEU A 307 14.65 -6.53 -10.35
C LEU A 307 15.74 -5.54 -9.93
N LYS A 308 16.02 -5.45 -8.63
CA LYS A 308 17.04 -4.53 -8.09
C LYS A 308 18.45 -5.11 -8.23
N PRO A 309 19.44 -4.35 -8.71
CA PRO A 309 20.81 -4.84 -8.86
C PRO A 309 21.50 -5.00 -7.51
N VAL A 310 22.49 -5.90 -7.47
CA VAL A 310 23.53 -5.94 -6.44
C VAL A 310 24.88 -5.86 -7.12
N ASP A 311 25.84 -5.16 -6.50
CA ASP A 311 27.15 -4.90 -7.08
C ASP A 311 27.82 -6.15 -7.67
N GLY A 312 28.08 -6.11 -8.98
CA GLY A 312 28.86 -7.13 -9.70
C GLY A 312 28.12 -8.43 -10.05
N ALA A 313 26.80 -8.52 -9.90
CA ALA A 313 26.03 -9.73 -10.24
C ALA A 313 24.95 -9.47 -11.30
N PRO A 314 24.73 -10.41 -12.26
CA PRO A 314 23.66 -10.29 -13.24
C PRO A 314 22.29 -10.54 -12.63
N LEU A 315 21.28 -9.82 -13.12
CA LEU A 315 19.93 -9.80 -12.55
C LEU A 315 19.10 -11.01 -12.97
N ILE A 316 19.21 -11.39 -14.23
CA ILE A 316 18.79 -12.70 -14.73
C ILE A 316 19.99 -13.33 -15.39
N ALA A 317 20.42 -14.49 -14.89
CA ALA A 317 21.49 -15.23 -15.53
C ALA A 317 21.32 -16.73 -15.41
N LEU A 318 21.67 -17.40 -16.49
CA LEU A 318 21.80 -18.84 -16.54
C LEU A 318 23.06 -19.23 -15.77
N SER A 319 22.86 -20.05 -14.74
CA SER A 319 23.95 -20.54 -13.92
C SER A 319 24.71 -21.63 -14.67
N SER A 320 25.85 -21.31 -15.26
CA SER A 320 26.88 -22.30 -15.60
C SER A 320 27.49 -22.82 -14.29
N THR A 321 27.21 -24.07 -13.94
CA THR A 321 28.24 -24.82 -13.19
C THR A 321 29.33 -25.21 -14.20
N PRO A 322 30.61 -25.30 -13.79
CA PRO A 322 31.72 -25.65 -14.69
C PRO A 322 31.55 -26.99 -15.41
N ASP A 323 30.66 -27.87 -14.92
CA ASP A 323 30.64 -29.28 -15.30
C ASP A 323 29.34 -29.77 -15.98
N ASN A 324 28.30 -28.95 -16.21
CA ASN A 324 27.16 -29.41 -17.01
C ASN A 324 26.32 -28.27 -17.59
N ASN A 325 26.19 -28.31 -18.91
CA ASN A 325 25.57 -27.33 -19.80
C ASN A 325 24.05 -27.17 -19.56
N PRO A 326 23.55 -26.09 -18.94
CA PRO A 326 22.13 -25.89 -18.75
C PRO A 326 21.56 -25.08 -19.91
N TYR A 327 21.16 -25.78 -20.97
CA TYR A 327 20.32 -25.19 -22.01
C TYR A 327 19.02 -24.68 -21.37
N THR A 328 18.58 -23.47 -21.70
CA THR A 328 17.19 -23.05 -21.46
C THR A 328 16.47 -23.02 -22.79
N LYS A 329 15.21 -23.43 -22.83
CA LYS A 329 14.42 -23.42 -24.07
C LYS A 329 13.10 -22.69 -23.87
N ASP A 330 12.72 -21.83 -24.81
CA ASP A 330 11.46 -21.09 -24.79
C ASP A 330 11.32 -20.24 -23.49
N LEU A 331 12.25 -19.32 -23.22
CA LEU A 331 12.15 -18.38 -22.10
C LEU A 331 11.31 -17.16 -22.49
N VAL A 332 10.35 -16.77 -21.65
CA VAL A 332 9.57 -15.55 -21.84
C VAL A 332 9.75 -14.64 -20.64
N LEU A 333 10.10 -13.38 -20.89
CA LEU A 333 10.16 -12.31 -19.90
C LEU A 333 9.18 -11.20 -20.32
N ARG A 334 8.27 -10.80 -19.44
CA ARG A 334 7.26 -9.77 -19.71
C ARG A 334 7.21 -8.74 -18.59
N ASP A 335 6.98 -7.47 -18.88
CA ASP A 335 6.82 -6.43 -17.86
C ASP A 335 7.93 -6.53 -16.79
N ILE A 336 9.19 -6.44 -17.25
CA ILE A 336 10.37 -6.52 -16.39
C ILE A 336 11.09 -5.19 -16.40
N VAL A 337 11.37 -4.65 -15.21
CA VAL A 337 12.10 -3.39 -15.04
C VAL A 337 13.43 -3.66 -14.36
N ILE A 338 14.50 -3.16 -14.96
CA ILE A 338 15.84 -3.09 -14.38
C ILE A 338 16.31 -1.63 -14.49
N ALA A 339 16.38 -0.95 -13.34
CA ALA A 339 16.86 0.41 -13.25
C ALA A 339 18.18 0.43 -12.46
N GLN A 340 19.24 0.90 -13.11
CA GLN A 340 20.61 0.97 -12.60
C GLN A 340 21.29 -0.41 -12.47
N GLY A 341 22.59 -0.44 -12.16
CA GLY A 341 23.34 -1.67 -11.92
C GLY A 341 24.56 -1.85 -12.81
N GLN A 342 25.37 -2.88 -12.52
CA GLN A 342 26.54 -3.23 -13.35
C GLN A 342 26.18 -4.20 -14.48
N LEU A 343 25.20 -5.09 -14.28
CA LEU A 343 24.84 -6.13 -15.25
C LEU A 343 23.31 -6.22 -15.33
N GLY A 344 22.77 -6.36 -16.54
CA GLY A 344 21.34 -6.55 -16.76
C GLY A 344 20.97 -8.03 -16.93
N ILE A 345 20.40 -8.37 -18.09
CA ILE A 345 19.98 -9.72 -18.47
C ILE A 345 21.12 -10.40 -19.24
N ILE A 346 21.62 -11.53 -18.74
CA ILE A 346 22.68 -12.32 -19.40
C ILE A 346 22.13 -13.70 -19.79
N LEU A 347 22.08 -13.95 -21.10
CA LEU A 347 21.56 -15.19 -21.68
C LEU A 347 22.67 -15.94 -22.42
N ASN A 348 23.01 -17.11 -21.88
CA ASN A 348 24.02 -18.01 -22.43
C ASN A 348 23.37 -19.33 -22.85
N ALA A 349 23.51 -19.73 -24.12
CA ALA A 349 23.03 -21.01 -24.64
C ALA A 349 21.50 -21.24 -24.55
N VAL A 350 20.72 -20.28 -25.07
CA VAL A 350 19.24 -20.31 -24.99
C VAL A 350 18.62 -20.47 -26.36
N ASP A 351 17.69 -21.41 -26.49
CA ASP A 351 16.92 -21.61 -27.72
C ASP A 351 15.47 -21.15 -27.52
N GLY A 352 15.08 -20.06 -28.16
CA GLY A 352 13.78 -19.41 -28.01
C GLY A 352 13.77 -18.49 -26.80
N VAL A 353 13.80 -17.18 -27.06
CA VAL A 353 13.70 -16.14 -26.03
C VAL A 353 12.73 -15.08 -26.50
N THR A 354 11.79 -14.70 -25.66
CA THR A 354 10.86 -13.62 -25.92
C THR A 354 10.92 -12.59 -24.79
N LEU A 355 11.20 -11.33 -25.14
CA LEU A 355 11.06 -10.17 -24.27
C LEU A 355 9.86 -9.34 -24.75
N GLU A 356 8.95 -9.01 -23.85
CA GLU A 356 7.81 -8.11 -24.12
C GLU A 356 7.77 -7.05 -23.03
N ASP A 357 7.73 -5.77 -23.40
CA ASP A 357 7.62 -4.64 -22.46
C ASP A 357 8.70 -4.66 -21.35
N VAL A 358 9.94 -5.01 -21.73
CA VAL A 358 11.09 -5.02 -20.82
C VAL A 358 11.81 -3.68 -20.87
N HIS A 359 12.02 -3.07 -19.70
CA HIS A 359 12.72 -1.80 -19.56
C HIS A 359 14.06 -2.00 -18.85
N LEU A 360 15.16 -1.73 -19.57
CA LEU A 360 16.52 -1.76 -19.04
C LEU A 360 17.12 -0.36 -19.09
N SER A 361 17.40 0.25 -17.94
CA SER A 361 17.97 1.60 -17.89
C SER A 361 19.16 1.74 -16.95
N ASN A 362 20.08 2.64 -17.30
CA ASN A 362 21.22 3.04 -16.48
C ASN A 362 22.17 1.88 -16.08
N VAL A 363 22.27 0.82 -16.89
CA VAL A 363 23.21 -0.28 -16.65
C VAL A 363 24.62 0.14 -17.09
N ALA A 364 25.56 0.16 -16.15
CA ALA A 364 26.87 0.80 -16.33
C ALA A 364 28.03 -0.16 -16.69
N GLY A 365 27.81 -1.48 -16.69
CA GLY A 365 28.89 -2.44 -16.97
C GLY A 365 29.14 -2.70 -18.45
N GLU A 366 30.29 -3.32 -18.73
CA GLU A 366 30.76 -3.62 -20.10
C GLU A 366 30.12 -4.86 -20.71
N ALA A 367 29.45 -5.68 -19.90
CA ALA A 367 28.79 -6.90 -20.38
C ALA A 367 27.47 -6.59 -21.13
N GLY A 368 26.95 -5.37 -21.01
CA GLY A 368 25.68 -4.95 -21.61
C GLY A 368 24.49 -5.04 -20.66
N ALA A 369 23.46 -4.24 -20.95
CA ALA A 369 22.15 -4.35 -20.32
C ALA A 369 21.45 -5.63 -20.76
N LEU A 370 21.62 -6.02 -22.03
CA LEU A 370 21.25 -7.31 -22.57
C LEU A 370 22.47 -7.97 -23.21
N GLU A 371 22.90 -9.11 -22.67
CA GLU A 371 24.03 -9.89 -23.19
C GLU A 371 23.55 -11.23 -23.74
N LEU A 372 23.90 -11.52 -25.00
CA LEU A 372 23.50 -12.73 -25.70
C LEU A 372 24.72 -13.50 -26.22
N SER A 373 24.86 -14.75 -25.77
CA SER A 373 25.90 -15.68 -26.22
C SER A 373 25.31 -17.05 -26.54
N GLY A 374 25.40 -17.51 -27.78
CA GLY A 374 24.81 -18.76 -28.25
C GLY A 374 23.29 -18.83 -28.13
N VAL A 375 22.59 -17.74 -28.44
CA VAL A 375 21.13 -17.60 -28.37
C VAL A 375 20.50 -17.73 -29.77
N SER A 376 19.45 -18.56 -29.91
CA SER A 376 18.67 -18.70 -31.15
C SER A 376 17.20 -18.35 -30.94
N GLY A 377 16.52 -17.85 -31.99
CA GLY A 377 15.08 -17.57 -31.94
C GLY A 377 14.71 -16.49 -30.92
N PHE A 378 15.49 -15.41 -30.86
CA PHE A 378 15.26 -14.29 -29.95
C PHE A 378 14.27 -13.29 -30.55
N THR A 379 13.31 -12.83 -29.76
CA THR A 379 12.37 -11.76 -30.10
C THR A 379 12.27 -10.76 -28.96
N ALA A 380 12.36 -9.46 -29.23
CA ALA A 380 12.04 -8.40 -28.28
C ALA A 380 11.02 -7.43 -28.88
N THR A 381 9.93 -7.14 -28.16
CA THR A 381 8.86 -6.22 -28.60
C THR A 381 8.50 -5.25 -27.47
N GLY A 382 8.25 -3.97 -27.78
CA GLY A 382 7.84 -2.99 -26.76
C GLY A 382 8.92 -2.67 -25.73
N CYS A 383 10.17 -3.10 -25.96
CA CYS A 383 11.24 -2.98 -24.97
C CYS A 383 11.86 -1.58 -25.00
N THR A 384 12.34 -1.11 -23.85
CA THR A 384 13.02 0.18 -23.71
C THR A 384 14.43 -0.02 -23.17
N PHE A 385 15.41 0.55 -23.87
CA PHE A 385 16.81 0.57 -23.47
C PHE A 385 17.25 2.03 -23.32
N GLU A 386 17.54 2.46 -22.10
CA GLU A 386 17.82 3.88 -21.82
C GLU A 386 19.12 4.07 -21.03
N ASN A 387 20.02 4.95 -21.48
CA ASN A 387 21.20 5.39 -20.74
C ASN A 387 22.12 4.24 -20.26
N ASN A 388 22.14 3.11 -20.96
CA ASN A 388 23.02 1.99 -20.65
C ASN A 388 24.39 2.21 -21.30
N LYS A 389 25.47 1.84 -20.60
CA LYS A 389 26.83 1.88 -21.16
C LYS A 389 26.90 1.06 -22.45
N VAL A 390 26.36 -0.16 -22.43
CA VAL A 390 26.11 -0.98 -23.61
C VAL A 390 24.67 -1.50 -23.51
N ALA A 391 23.79 -1.18 -24.45
CA ALA A 391 22.40 -1.65 -24.45
C ALA A 391 22.33 -3.15 -24.79
N ILE A 392 22.96 -3.56 -25.88
CA ILE A 392 22.99 -4.94 -26.34
C ILE A 392 24.43 -5.32 -26.63
N ARG A 393 24.86 -6.47 -26.10
CA ARG A 393 26.12 -7.12 -26.41
C ARG A 393 25.88 -8.50 -26.99
N LEU A 394 26.36 -8.72 -28.21
CA LEU A 394 26.41 -10.04 -28.82
C LEU A 394 27.84 -10.58 -28.72
N GLN A 395 28.04 -11.69 -28.02
CA GLN A 395 29.36 -12.30 -27.93
C GLN A 395 29.55 -13.40 -29.00
N PRO A 396 30.70 -13.43 -29.70
CA PRO A 396 31.06 -14.54 -30.57
C PRO A 396 31.39 -15.79 -29.75
N THR A 397 31.24 -16.95 -30.38
CA THR A 397 31.53 -18.26 -29.77
C THR A 397 33.04 -18.55 -29.76
N GLY A 398 33.83 -17.75 -29.04
CA GLY A 398 35.29 -17.89 -28.94
C GLY A 398 35.77 -18.23 -27.52
N GLU A 399 36.73 -19.15 -27.40
CA GLU A 399 37.32 -19.66 -26.15
C GLU A 399 37.71 -18.56 -25.13
N GLY A 400 36.88 -18.36 -24.10
CA GLY A 400 37.22 -17.58 -22.91
C GLY A 400 36.56 -18.19 -21.67
N ASP A 401 37.36 -18.54 -20.66
CA ASP A 401 37.13 -19.05 -19.29
C ASP A 401 36.06 -20.11 -18.98
N ILE A 402 35.09 -20.40 -19.85
CA ILE A 402 34.05 -21.43 -19.66
C ILE A 402 34.16 -22.61 -20.65
N GLY A 403 35.33 -22.78 -21.26
CA GLY A 403 35.61 -23.65 -22.40
C GLY A 403 34.64 -24.83 -22.58
N GLN A 404 33.73 -24.70 -23.55
CA GLN A 404 33.17 -25.71 -24.47
C GLN A 404 32.21 -25.02 -25.46
N GLY A 405 32.13 -25.53 -26.69
CA GLY A 405 31.55 -24.85 -27.86
C GLY A 405 30.03 -24.65 -27.82
N TYR A 406 29.62 -23.38 -27.76
CA TYR A 406 28.27 -22.94 -28.08
C TYR A 406 28.16 -22.66 -29.60
N GLY A 407 26.98 -22.88 -30.20
CA GLY A 407 26.73 -22.57 -31.61
C GLY A 407 26.54 -21.06 -31.83
N PRO A 408 26.64 -20.57 -33.08
CA PRO A 408 26.48 -19.15 -33.38
C PRO A 408 25.14 -18.61 -32.91
N ASN A 409 25.07 -17.31 -32.63
CA ASN A 409 23.79 -16.65 -32.39
C ASN A 409 22.89 -16.79 -33.64
N GLY A 410 21.62 -17.12 -33.43
CA GLY A 410 20.61 -17.24 -34.49
C GLY A 410 20.01 -15.89 -34.90
N VAL A 411 18.82 -15.92 -35.51
CA VAL A 411 18.07 -14.70 -35.85
C VAL A 411 17.60 -14.01 -34.56
N ILE A 412 17.86 -12.70 -34.45
CA ILE A 412 17.49 -11.82 -33.33
C ILE A 412 16.52 -10.77 -33.85
N VAL A 413 15.24 -10.86 -33.52
CA VAL A 413 14.23 -9.90 -33.95
C VAL A 413 13.96 -8.91 -32.84
N ILE A 414 14.04 -7.61 -33.13
CA ILE A 414 13.66 -6.54 -32.19
C ILE A 414 12.71 -5.61 -32.93
N THR A 415 11.53 -5.37 -32.38
CA THR A 415 10.48 -4.57 -33.01
C THR A 415 9.82 -3.66 -31.99
N GLN A 416 9.28 -2.52 -32.43
CA GLN A 416 8.50 -1.59 -31.59
C GLN A 416 9.22 -1.24 -30.28
N SER A 417 10.56 -1.13 -30.32
CA SER A 417 11.41 -0.92 -29.15
C SER A 417 12.13 0.43 -29.23
N THR A 418 12.43 0.99 -28.07
CA THR A 418 13.04 2.32 -27.90
C THR A 418 14.50 2.17 -27.44
N PHE A 419 15.42 2.85 -28.14
CA PHE A 419 16.81 3.00 -27.73
C PHE A 419 17.13 4.48 -27.57
N GLN A 420 17.62 4.87 -26.40
CA GLN A 420 17.98 6.26 -26.08
C GLN A 420 19.22 6.33 -25.20
N GLY A 421 20.30 6.95 -25.69
CA GLY A 421 21.48 7.27 -24.88
C GLY A 421 22.37 6.07 -24.54
N ASN A 422 22.44 5.07 -25.43
CA ASN A 422 23.19 3.83 -25.19
C ASN A 422 24.30 3.58 -26.23
N GLU A 423 25.40 2.93 -25.85
CA GLU A 423 26.25 2.28 -26.86
C GLU A 423 25.67 0.91 -27.25
N ILE A 424 25.85 0.49 -28.50
CA ILE A 424 25.45 -0.84 -28.98
C ILE A 424 26.70 -1.54 -29.48
N ASP A 425 27.06 -2.65 -28.83
CA ASP A 425 28.28 -3.40 -29.13
C ASP A 425 27.92 -4.72 -29.83
N ILE A 426 28.22 -4.77 -31.14
CA ILE A 426 27.97 -5.94 -31.97
C ILE A 426 29.33 -6.52 -32.37
N ASP A 427 29.89 -7.38 -31.51
CA ASP A 427 31.09 -8.15 -31.84
C ASP A 427 30.72 -9.34 -32.74
N ASN A 428 30.68 -9.05 -34.05
CA ASN A 428 30.22 -9.97 -35.06
C ASN A 428 31.36 -10.83 -35.63
N GLN A 429 31.56 -12.03 -35.09
CA GLN A 429 32.23 -13.11 -35.83
C GLN A 429 31.24 -14.09 -36.52
N ASP A 430 29.93 -13.86 -36.38
CA ASP A 430 28.86 -14.75 -36.86
C ASP A 430 28.01 -14.10 -37.97
N ASP A 431 28.21 -14.51 -39.23
CA ASP A 431 27.67 -13.89 -40.45
C ASP A 431 26.13 -13.83 -40.61
N GLU A 432 25.30 -14.18 -39.61
CA GLU A 432 23.83 -14.37 -39.73
C GLU A 432 22.93 -13.50 -38.82
N VAL A 433 23.47 -12.58 -38.01
CA VAL A 433 22.61 -11.70 -37.17
C VAL A 433 21.83 -10.69 -38.03
N LYS A 434 20.50 -10.74 -37.97
CA LYS A 434 19.58 -9.81 -38.65
C LYS A 434 18.86 -8.93 -37.65
N ILE A 435 19.13 -7.62 -37.62
CA ILE A 435 18.37 -6.65 -36.82
C ILE A 435 17.40 -5.92 -37.75
N ASP A 436 16.08 -6.02 -37.51
CA ASP A 436 15.08 -5.24 -38.25
C ASP A 436 14.96 -3.83 -37.67
N ALA A 437 15.83 -2.93 -38.14
CA ALA A 437 15.85 -1.55 -37.67
C ALA A 437 14.67 -0.69 -38.15
N SER A 438 13.81 -1.18 -39.05
CA SER A 438 12.73 -0.39 -39.66
C SER A 438 11.54 -0.14 -38.74
N LEU A 439 11.43 -0.93 -37.66
CA LEU A 439 10.35 -0.87 -36.67
C LEU A 439 10.83 -0.39 -35.30
N ASN A 440 12.02 0.21 -35.21
CA ASN A 440 12.66 0.61 -33.97
C ASN A 440 12.95 2.12 -33.96
N TRP A 441 12.88 2.75 -32.78
CA TRP A 441 13.22 4.16 -32.60
C TRP A 441 14.64 4.29 -32.03
N TRP A 442 15.52 5.00 -32.75
CA TRP A 442 16.99 5.03 -32.55
C TRP A 442 17.55 6.44 -32.26
N GLY A 443 16.79 7.30 -31.59
CA GLY A 443 17.17 8.70 -31.42
C GLY A 443 17.29 9.51 -32.73
N ASP A 444 17.66 10.78 -32.63
CA ASP A 444 17.76 11.69 -33.76
C ASP A 444 19.07 11.47 -34.54
N LYS A 445 18.96 11.04 -35.80
CA LYS A 445 20.11 10.74 -36.66
C LYS A 445 21.01 11.94 -37.02
N ARG A 446 20.95 13.08 -36.32
CA ARG A 446 21.70 14.31 -36.64
C ARG A 446 22.03 15.18 -35.41
N GLY A 447 22.75 14.64 -34.43
CA GLY A 447 23.33 15.47 -33.35
C GLY A 447 24.47 14.75 -32.62
N PRO A 448 25.51 15.46 -32.16
CA PRO A 448 26.58 14.86 -31.39
C PRO A 448 26.11 14.69 -29.94
N ASP A 449 25.43 13.58 -29.63
CA ASP A 449 25.36 12.94 -28.31
C ASP A 449 24.48 11.67 -28.43
N GLY A 450 24.94 10.55 -27.86
CA GLY A 450 24.07 9.40 -27.58
C GLY A 450 24.56 8.05 -28.09
N ASP A 451 24.11 7.64 -29.28
CA ASP A 451 24.15 6.23 -29.65
C ASP A 451 25.32 5.88 -30.60
N LYS A 452 26.22 5.00 -30.16
CA LYS A 452 27.33 4.46 -30.98
C LYS A 452 27.08 3.00 -31.33
N LEU A 453 26.88 2.72 -32.63
CA LEU A 453 27.02 1.37 -33.17
C LEU A 453 28.51 1.03 -33.29
N LEU A 454 28.97 0.04 -32.52
CA LEU A 454 30.32 -0.53 -32.59
C LEU A 454 30.22 -1.87 -33.34
N GLY A 455 30.55 -1.89 -34.65
CA GLY A 455 30.55 -3.11 -35.49
C GLY A 455 29.93 -2.96 -36.88
N GLU A 456 30.17 -3.92 -37.79
CA GLU A 456 29.49 -3.99 -39.11
C GLU A 456 28.18 -4.80 -39.02
N VAL A 457 27.04 -4.15 -39.28
CA VAL A 457 25.74 -4.82 -39.49
C VAL A 457 25.72 -5.43 -40.91
N LYS A 458 25.99 -6.73 -41.03
CA LYS A 458 25.92 -7.44 -42.32
C LYS A 458 24.45 -7.77 -42.66
N SER A 459 23.81 -6.85 -43.37
CA SER A 459 22.53 -6.92 -44.10
C SER A 459 21.38 -6.05 -43.55
N VAL A 460 21.04 -5.02 -44.33
CA VAL A 460 19.74 -4.34 -44.32
C VAL A 460 19.20 -4.49 -45.75
N PRO A 461 18.14 -5.29 -46.00
CA PRO A 461 17.57 -5.35 -47.34
C PRO A 461 16.88 -4.02 -47.61
N TRP A 462 17.48 -3.21 -48.48
CA TRP A 462 16.85 -2.03 -49.02
C TRP A 462 15.61 -2.45 -49.81
N TYR A 463 14.41 -2.15 -49.29
CA TYR A 463 13.19 -2.05 -50.08
C TYR A 463 12.50 -0.73 -49.72
N VAL A 464 12.84 0.32 -50.47
CA VAL A 464 11.99 1.51 -50.58
C VAL A 464 10.98 1.19 -51.66
N ASP A 465 9.72 0.95 -51.27
CA ASP A 465 8.63 0.86 -52.24
C ASP A 465 8.48 2.23 -52.94
N ALA A 466 8.40 2.22 -54.27
CA ALA A 466 8.14 3.40 -55.09
C ALA A 466 6.73 4.00 -54.87
N ASN A 467 5.90 3.37 -54.02
CA ASN A 467 4.63 3.89 -53.51
C ASN A 467 4.73 4.43 -52.07
N MET A 468 5.92 4.52 -51.47
CA MET A 468 6.12 5.29 -50.24
C MET A 468 5.97 6.77 -50.55
N THR A 469 4.77 7.29 -50.30
CA THR A 469 4.61 8.70 -50.00
C THR A 469 5.34 8.94 -48.69
N THR A 470 6.35 9.80 -48.68
CA THR A 470 6.77 10.46 -47.44
C THR A 470 5.51 11.08 -46.88
N GLN A 471 4.96 10.49 -45.82
CA GLN A 471 3.93 11.16 -45.06
C GLN A 471 4.66 12.36 -44.47
N SER A 472 4.29 13.53 -44.96
CA SER A 472 4.87 14.80 -44.58
C SER A 472 4.98 14.86 -43.06
N ASP A 473 6.13 15.30 -42.54
CA ASP A 473 6.37 15.62 -41.12
C ASP A 473 5.51 16.82 -40.64
N GLN A 474 4.36 17.04 -41.27
CA GLN A 474 3.50 18.21 -41.15
C GLN A 474 2.11 17.75 -40.75
N LEU A 475 1.81 17.92 -39.48
CA LEU A 475 0.57 17.57 -38.80
C LEU A 475 -0.41 18.76 -38.89
N ALA A 476 -1.68 18.45 -39.08
CA ALA A 476 -2.74 19.45 -39.07
C ALA A 476 -3.33 19.58 -37.66
N LEU A 477 -3.48 20.82 -37.18
CA LEU A 477 -4.32 21.15 -36.04
C LEU A 477 -5.56 21.88 -36.54
N THR A 478 -6.70 21.21 -36.52
CA THR A 478 -7.98 21.83 -36.86
C THR A 478 -8.60 22.39 -35.59
N CYS A 479 -8.85 23.70 -35.54
CA CYS A 479 -9.52 24.33 -34.41
C CYS A 479 -10.89 24.88 -34.81
N GLN A 480 -11.95 24.44 -34.14
CA GLN A 480 -13.33 24.92 -34.32
C GLN A 480 -13.76 25.83 -33.16
N ILE A 481 -14.79 26.65 -33.38
CA ILE A 481 -15.38 27.53 -32.35
C ILE A 481 -16.88 27.23 -32.27
N ASP A 482 -17.35 26.90 -31.07
CA ASP A 482 -18.77 26.81 -30.73
C ASP A 482 -19.15 27.95 -29.77
N GLY A 483 -20.22 28.68 -30.08
CA GLY A 483 -20.60 29.93 -29.41
C GLY A 483 -19.93 31.19 -30.00
N ASN A 484 -19.71 32.22 -29.17
CA ASN A 484 -19.13 33.50 -29.62
C ASN A 484 -17.79 33.80 -28.92
N GLY A 485 -16.69 33.70 -29.68
CA GLY A 485 -15.33 33.96 -29.24
C GLY A 485 -14.33 33.83 -30.38
N SER A 486 -13.05 33.79 -30.05
CA SER A 486 -11.94 33.60 -31.00
C SER A 486 -10.83 32.75 -30.37
N VAL A 487 -10.05 32.08 -31.21
CA VAL A 487 -8.87 31.30 -30.80
C VAL A 487 -7.63 31.78 -31.55
N THR A 488 -6.54 31.95 -30.80
CA THR A 488 -5.19 32.24 -31.33
C THR A 488 -4.27 31.07 -31.03
N LEU A 489 -3.50 30.62 -32.02
CA LEU A 489 -2.49 29.58 -31.89
C LEU A 489 -1.11 30.23 -31.79
N ARG A 490 -0.20 29.77 -30.93
CA ARG A 490 1.16 30.30 -30.79
C ARG A 490 2.22 29.20 -30.76
N LEU A 491 3.36 29.47 -31.38
CA LEU A 491 4.56 28.64 -31.29
C LEU A 491 5.78 29.56 -31.21
N GLY A 492 6.40 29.63 -30.04
CA GLY A 492 7.40 30.65 -29.71
C GLY A 492 6.82 32.07 -29.79
N ASP A 493 7.50 32.97 -30.51
CA ASP A 493 7.06 34.37 -30.70
C ASP A 493 6.03 34.56 -31.84
N ASN A 494 5.67 33.49 -32.56
CA ASN A 494 4.74 33.57 -33.69
C ASN A 494 3.30 33.30 -33.25
N GLU A 495 2.36 34.11 -33.74
CA GLU A 495 0.91 33.93 -33.56
C GLU A 495 0.21 33.62 -34.90
N TYR A 496 -0.72 32.68 -34.87
CA TYR A 496 -1.54 32.23 -35.99
C TYR A 496 -3.01 32.25 -35.60
N LYS A 497 -3.90 32.36 -36.57
CA LYS A 497 -5.36 32.25 -36.32
C LYS A 497 -5.82 30.80 -36.43
N HIS A 498 -6.90 30.48 -35.72
CA HIS A 498 -7.49 29.13 -35.70
C HIS A 498 -7.95 28.59 -37.07
N ASP A 499 -8.21 29.47 -38.03
CA ASP A 499 -8.72 29.17 -39.38
C ASP A 499 -7.63 29.27 -40.46
N GLU A 500 -6.36 29.47 -40.07
CA GLU A 500 -5.24 29.42 -41.00
C GLU A 500 -4.80 27.96 -41.21
N ASP A 501 -4.55 27.57 -42.46
CA ASP A 501 -4.03 26.25 -42.85
C ASP A 501 -2.53 26.13 -42.47
N VAL A 502 -2.24 26.17 -41.18
CA VAL A 502 -0.89 26.03 -40.62
C VAL A 502 -0.61 24.56 -40.34
N LEU A 503 0.58 24.13 -40.75
CA LEU A 503 1.07 22.79 -40.57
C LEU A 503 2.20 22.77 -39.53
N TRP A 504 2.15 21.81 -38.60
CA TRP A 504 2.99 21.72 -37.41
C TRP A 504 3.93 20.54 -37.49
N ASN A 505 5.11 20.61 -36.88
CA ASN A 505 6.02 19.47 -36.84
C ASN A 505 5.67 18.54 -35.68
N TYR A 506 6.04 17.26 -35.80
CA TYR A 506 5.91 16.31 -34.70
C TYR A 506 6.74 16.77 -33.49
N GLY A 507 6.12 16.84 -32.31
CA GLY A 507 6.72 17.31 -31.06
C GLY A 507 6.61 18.83 -30.81
N ASP A 508 6.07 19.61 -31.75
CA ASP A 508 5.81 21.03 -31.52
C ASP A 508 4.77 21.22 -30.41
N GLU A 509 5.06 22.07 -29.43
CA GLU A 509 4.14 22.45 -28.37
C GLU A 509 3.41 23.74 -28.76
N VAL A 510 2.16 23.61 -29.22
CA VAL A 510 1.35 24.71 -29.73
C VAL A 510 0.47 25.25 -28.61
N GLN A 511 0.58 26.54 -28.31
CA GLN A 511 -0.29 27.21 -27.33
C GLN A 511 -1.57 27.71 -27.98
N LEU A 512 -2.72 27.39 -27.39
CA LEU A 512 -4.04 27.81 -27.84
C LEU A 512 -4.64 28.76 -26.82
N VAL A 513 -5.06 29.94 -27.28
CA VAL A 513 -5.60 31.01 -26.43
C VAL A 513 -7.03 31.34 -26.85
N ALA A 514 -7.99 31.08 -25.97
CA ALA A 514 -9.41 31.38 -26.16
C ALA A 514 -9.78 32.78 -25.62
N THR A 515 -10.38 33.58 -26.49
CA THR A 515 -10.86 34.93 -26.18
C THR A 515 -12.38 35.03 -26.37
N PRO A 516 -13.16 35.16 -25.28
CA PRO A 516 -14.62 35.25 -25.35
C PRO A 516 -15.10 36.52 -26.04
N GLY A 517 -16.19 36.41 -26.80
CA GLY A 517 -16.91 37.55 -27.35
C GLY A 517 -17.70 38.31 -26.29
N SER A 518 -18.12 39.54 -26.61
CA SER A 518 -18.89 40.38 -25.68
C SER A 518 -20.20 39.72 -25.23
N GLY A 519 -20.38 39.55 -23.91
CA GLY A 519 -21.55 38.89 -23.34
C GLY A 519 -21.48 37.36 -23.37
N TRP A 520 -20.30 36.80 -23.63
CA TRP A 520 -20.01 35.37 -23.60
C TRP A 520 -18.78 35.10 -22.71
N ARG A 521 -18.71 33.92 -22.10
CA ARG A 521 -17.54 33.42 -21.38
C ARG A 521 -17.01 32.18 -22.07
N PHE A 522 -15.69 31.99 -22.03
CA PHE A 522 -15.07 30.73 -22.43
C PHE A 522 -15.52 29.65 -21.44
N SER A 523 -15.91 28.49 -21.96
CA SER A 523 -16.43 27.38 -21.17
C SER A 523 -15.36 26.30 -21.05
N ARG A 524 -14.94 25.71 -22.18
CA ARG A 524 -13.91 24.67 -22.24
C ARG A 524 -13.38 24.47 -23.66
N TRP A 525 -12.26 23.76 -23.75
CA TRP A 525 -11.77 23.09 -24.95
C TRP A 525 -12.33 21.66 -25.02
N GLU A 526 -12.60 21.19 -26.23
CA GLU A 526 -12.99 19.81 -26.52
C GLU A 526 -12.11 19.24 -27.65
N GLY A 527 -12.10 17.92 -27.79
CA GLY A 527 -11.30 17.23 -28.82
C GLY A 527 -9.90 16.84 -28.33
N ASP A 528 -8.93 16.80 -29.25
CA ASP A 528 -7.59 16.25 -29.05
C ASP A 528 -6.66 17.20 -28.27
N ILE A 529 -6.96 17.46 -26.99
CA ILE A 529 -6.24 18.43 -26.15
C ILE A 529 -5.01 17.87 -25.41
N SER A 530 -4.62 16.62 -25.68
CA SER A 530 -3.39 15.99 -25.15
C SER A 530 -3.23 16.05 -23.62
N GLY A 531 -4.33 16.01 -22.87
CA GLY A 531 -4.34 16.08 -21.40
C GLY A 531 -4.21 17.50 -20.81
N ALA A 532 -4.21 18.54 -21.64
CA ALA A 532 -4.19 19.92 -21.18
C ALA A 532 -5.49 20.32 -20.45
N PRO A 533 -5.45 21.25 -19.47
CA PRO A 533 -6.61 21.63 -18.68
C PRO A 533 -7.69 22.29 -19.53
N ALA A 534 -8.78 21.55 -19.78
CA ALA A 534 -9.83 21.93 -20.74
C ALA A 534 -10.49 23.29 -20.44
N THR A 535 -10.55 23.71 -19.19
CA THR A 535 -11.20 24.97 -18.77
C THR A 535 -10.25 26.17 -18.76
N SER A 536 -8.95 25.95 -18.95
CA SER A 536 -7.99 27.05 -19.05
C SER A 536 -8.19 27.80 -20.38
N ARG A 537 -8.20 29.13 -20.30
CA ARG A 537 -8.25 29.97 -21.50
C ARG A 537 -6.99 29.87 -22.34
N GLU A 538 -5.90 29.39 -21.78
CA GLU A 538 -4.63 29.15 -22.46
C GLU A 538 -4.19 27.71 -22.18
N ILE A 539 -4.08 26.89 -23.23
CA ILE A 539 -3.61 25.51 -23.14
C ILE A 539 -2.43 25.30 -24.08
N ALA A 540 -1.55 24.37 -23.75
CA ALA A 540 -0.49 23.92 -24.65
C ALA A 540 -0.76 22.48 -25.07
N ILE A 541 -0.65 22.18 -26.36
CA ILE A 541 -0.84 20.82 -26.88
C ILE A 541 0.41 20.40 -27.65
N VAL A 542 0.85 19.16 -27.44
CA VAL A 542 2.02 18.58 -28.12
C VAL A 542 1.55 17.88 -29.39
N MET A 543 2.07 18.28 -30.54
CA MET A 543 1.70 17.70 -31.83
C MET A 543 2.36 16.33 -32.03
N ASP A 544 1.72 15.27 -31.56
CA ASP A 544 2.11 13.86 -31.74
C ASP A 544 1.31 13.12 -32.84
N GLY A 545 0.40 13.84 -33.49
CA GLY A 545 -0.48 13.38 -34.56
C GLY A 545 -1.34 14.53 -35.11
N ASN A 546 -2.18 14.27 -36.11
CA ASN A 546 -3.19 15.25 -36.52
C ASN A 546 -4.20 15.41 -35.38
N LYS A 547 -4.56 16.66 -35.06
CA LYS A 547 -5.43 16.98 -33.92
C LYS A 547 -6.61 17.82 -34.37
N ALA A 548 -7.77 17.58 -33.78
CA ALA A 548 -8.97 18.40 -33.92
C ALA A 548 -9.44 18.86 -32.53
N VAL A 549 -9.56 20.17 -32.35
CA VAL A 549 -9.97 20.78 -31.08
C VAL A 549 -11.09 21.80 -31.30
N THR A 550 -11.95 22.00 -30.30
CA THR A 550 -13.06 22.95 -30.35
C THR A 550 -13.04 23.84 -29.11
N ALA A 551 -13.08 25.17 -29.29
CA ALA A 551 -13.30 26.12 -28.20
C ALA A 551 -14.80 26.39 -28.01
N VAL A 552 -15.33 26.09 -26.83
CA VAL A 552 -16.75 26.28 -26.50
C VAL A 552 -16.93 27.56 -25.67
N PHE A 553 -17.84 28.44 -26.09
CA PHE A 553 -18.21 29.67 -25.42
C PHE A 553 -19.71 29.66 -25.06
N THR A 554 -20.05 30.17 -23.87
CA THR A 554 -21.44 30.22 -23.36
C THR A 554 -21.88 31.66 -23.11
N ARG A 555 -23.16 31.97 -23.34
CA ARG A 555 -23.69 33.34 -23.20
C ARG A 555 -23.87 33.68 -21.72
N ILE A 556 -23.35 34.83 -21.29
CA ILE A 556 -23.53 35.36 -19.92
C ILE A 556 -24.98 35.86 -19.79
N PRO A 557 -25.79 35.34 -18.85
CA PRO A 557 -27.15 35.81 -18.64
C PRO A 557 -27.16 37.25 -18.13
N THR A 558 -27.91 38.14 -18.78
CA THR A 558 -28.14 39.51 -18.28
C THR A 558 -29.46 39.55 -17.52
N ASP A 559 -29.40 39.80 -16.22
CA ASP A 559 -30.56 39.92 -15.33
C ASP A 559 -31.27 41.29 -15.53
N PRO A 560 -32.62 41.35 -15.64
CA PRO A 560 -33.34 42.62 -15.69
C PRO A 560 -33.62 43.14 -14.27
N GLY A 561 -33.13 44.35 -13.98
CA GLY A 561 -33.28 45.02 -12.68
C GLY A 561 -34.72 45.37 -12.24
N PRO A 562 -34.88 45.91 -11.01
CA PRO A 562 -36.03 45.62 -10.14
C PRO A 562 -37.16 46.67 -10.19
N GLY A 563 -38.42 46.24 -9.98
CA GLY A 563 -39.56 47.16 -9.81
C GLY A 563 -40.94 46.52 -9.57
N THR A 564 -41.29 46.36 -8.28
CA THR A 564 -42.60 46.56 -7.61
C THR A 564 -43.94 46.06 -8.23
N GLY A 565 -44.64 45.17 -7.49
CA GLY A 565 -46.11 45.04 -7.51
C GLY A 565 -46.62 43.60 -7.30
N GLY A 566 -47.29 43.32 -6.17
CA GLY A 566 -47.81 41.98 -5.80
C GLY A 566 -49.07 41.52 -6.58
N PRO A 567 -49.78 40.48 -6.10
CA PRO A 567 -49.69 39.07 -6.56
C PRO A 567 -50.94 38.67 -7.38
N PRO A 568 -50.97 37.52 -8.11
CA PRO A 568 -51.27 36.25 -7.43
C PRO A 568 -50.62 34.97 -8.02
N SER A 569 -50.54 33.97 -7.14
CA SER A 569 -50.84 32.54 -7.35
C SER A 569 -49.99 31.71 -8.33
N GLY A 570 -49.03 31.01 -7.74
CA GLY A 570 -48.67 29.62 -8.04
C GLY A 570 -47.87 29.09 -6.86
N PRO A 571 -48.16 27.90 -6.29
CA PRO A 571 -47.27 27.33 -5.29
C PRO A 571 -45.95 27.02 -6.00
N VAL A 572 -44.86 27.68 -5.61
CA VAL A 572 -43.54 27.07 -5.75
C VAL A 572 -43.54 26.00 -4.69
N GLU A 573 -43.53 24.74 -5.12
CA GLU A 573 -43.32 23.62 -4.21
C GLU A 573 -42.03 23.89 -3.43
N PRO A 574 -42.04 23.79 -2.09
CA PRO A 574 -40.79 23.73 -1.34
C PRO A 574 -39.93 22.61 -1.96
N PRO A 575 -38.59 22.74 -1.94
CA PRO A 575 -37.71 21.67 -2.40
C PRO A 575 -38.20 20.37 -1.74
N VAL A 576 -38.53 19.39 -2.56
CA VAL A 576 -39.03 18.09 -2.11
C VAL A 576 -37.89 17.49 -1.31
N ILE A 577 -37.95 17.58 0.02
CA ILE A 577 -37.02 16.88 0.90
C ILE A 577 -37.26 15.40 0.62
N ALA A 578 -36.26 14.70 0.10
CA ALA A 578 -36.32 13.25 0.00
C ALA A 578 -36.67 12.71 1.40
N PRO A 579 -37.74 11.91 1.56
CA PRO A 579 -38.08 11.37 2.86
C PRO A 579 -36.90 10.54 3.38
N SER A 580 -36.65 10.59 4.69
CA SER A 580 -35.68 9.71 5.33
C SER A 580 -35.98 8.26 4.95
N VAL A 581 -34.98 7.51 4.54
CA VAL A 581 -35.12 6.08 4.28
C VAL A 581 -34.64 5.30 5.50
N THR A 582 -35.42 4.29 5.86
CA THR A 582 -35.07 3.33 6.91
C THR A 582 -35.04 1.94 6.31
N GLY A 583 -33.96 1.21 6.52
CA GLY A 583 -33.83 -0.17 6.07
C GLY A 583 -33.30 -1.04 7.20
N THR A 584 -33.88 -2.23 7.35
CA THR A 584 -33.30 -3.25 8.20
C THR A 584 -32.17 -3.92 7.44
N VAL A 585 -30.98 -3.90 8.03
CA VAL A 585 -29.81 -4.62 7.56
C VAL A 585 -29.61 -5.82 8.46
N GLU A 586 -29.67 -7.01 7.87
CA GLU A 586 -29.36 -8.25 8.58
C GLU A 586 -27.85 -8.32 8.83
N ALA A 587 -27.42 -8.50 10.08
CA ALA A 587 -26.01 -8.50 10.44
C ALA A 587 -25.22 -9.53 9.63
N GLU A 588 -25.73 -10.75 9.48
CA GLU A 588 -24.99 -11.85 8.84
C GLU A 588 -24.85 -11.70 7.32
N VAL A 589 -25.75 -10.93 6.69
CA VAL A 589 -25.82 -10.78 5.22
C VAL A 589 -25.22 -9.44 4.79
N GLY A 590 -25.32 -8.43 5.64
CA GLY A 590 -25.12 -7.04 5.24
C GLY A 590 -26.29 -6.54 4.41
N GLY A 591 -26.16 -5.33 3.88
CA GLY A 591 -27.23 -4.73 3.11
C GLY A 591 -26.94 -3.28 2.74
N THR A 592 -27.76 -2.79 1.82
CA THR A 592 -27.69 -1.41 1.36
C THR A 592 -28.98 -0.70 1.72
N VAL A 593 -28.85 0.45 2.35
CA VAL A 593 -29.94 1.40 2.58
C VAL A 593 -29.69 2.62 1.69
N GLU A 594 -30.56 2.82 0.70
CA GLU A 594 -30.41 3.82 -0.35
C GLU A 594 -31.68 4.67 -0.46
N LEU A 595 -31.52 5.98 -0.70
CA LEU A 595 -32.64 6.88 -0.96
C LEU A 595 -33.35 6.53 -2.28
N GLU A 596 -34.66 6.76 -2.36
CA GLU A 596 -35.44 6.43 -3.56
C GLU A 596 -34.94 7.14 -4.84
N ASP A 597 -34.28 8.28 -4.69
CA ASP A 597 -33.69 9.06 -5.80
C ASP A 597 -32.25 8.65 -6.14
N GLY A 598 -31.65 7.72 -5.38
CA GLY A 598 -30.27 7.24 -5.55
C GLY A 598 -29.20 8.29 -5.23
N SER A 599 -29.55 9.36 -4.51
CA SER A 599 -28.63 10.45 -4.18
C SER A 599 -27.62 10.09 -3.08
N ALA A 600 -27.98 9.16 -2.19
CA ALA A 600 -27.10 8.63 -1.17
C ALA A 600 -27.46 7.17 -0.82
N ALA A 601 -26.44 6.39 -0.51
CA ALA A 601 -26.55 5.01 -0.06
C ALA A 601 -25.54 4.70 1.04
N VAL A 602 -25.94 3.82 1.95
CA VAL A 602 -25.11 3.26 3.01
C VAL A 602 -25.06 1.76 2.80
N GLU A 603 -23.87 1.23 2.56
CA GLU A 603 -23.64 -0.21 2.42
C GLU A 603 -22.92 -0.73 3.65
N LEU A 604 -23.59 -1.61 4.38
CA LEU A 604 -23.05 -2.35 5.50
C LEU A 604 -22.62 -3.72 4.97
N PRO A 605 -21.33 -4.06 4.98
CA PRO A 605 -20.92 -5.43 4.67
C PRO A 605 -21.44 -6.41 5.73
N ALA A 606 -21.48 -7.70 5.37
CA ALA A 606 -21.82 -8.75 6.32
C ALA A 606 -20.92 -8.69 7.57
N ASN A 607 -21.54 -8.69 8.74
CA ASN A 607 -20.95 -8.57 10.06
C ASN A 607 -20.35 -7.20 10.41
N ALA A 608 -20.72 -6.13 9.68
CA ALA A 608 -20.37 -4.77 10.08
C ALA A 608 -20.94 -4.39 11.45
N VAL A 609 -22.11 -4.96 11.78
CA VAL A 609 -22.83 -4.78 13.04
C VAL A 609 -23.04 -6.15 13.71
N PRO A 610 -23.11 -6.21 15.05
CA PRO A 610 -23.16 -7.47 15.80
C PRO A 610 -24.53 -8.17 15.75
N GLU A 611 -25.58 -7.41 15.44
CA GLU A 611 -26.95 -7.89 15.31
C GLU A 611 -27.70 -7.06 14.27
N ASP A 612 -28.90 -7.50 13.90
CA ASP A 612 -29.70 -6.81 12.89
C ASP A 612 -30.00 -5.37 13.34
N VAL A 613 -29.74 -4.43 12.46
CA VAL A 613 -29.92 -3.01 12.74
C VAL A 613 -30.91 -2.38 11.79
N THR A 614 -31.66 -1.40 12.29
CA THR A 614 -32.41 -0.47 11.45
C THR A 614 -31.52 0.73 11.17
N VAL A 615 -31.01 0.83 9.95
CA VAL A 615 -30.24 1.99 9.48
C VAL A 615 -31.21 3.05 8.99
N THR A 616 -31.03 4.28 9.47
CA THR A 616 -31.76 5.46 9.02
C THR A 616 -30.80 6.40 8.29
N LEU A 617 -31.15 6.78 7.07
CA LEU A 617 -30.47 7.80 6.28
C LEU A 617 -31.40 8.99 6.13
N ALA A 618 -31.09 10.08 6.82
CA ALA A 618 -31.93 11.27 6.93
C ALA A 618 -31.22 12.50 6.34
N PRO A 619 -31.77 13.16 5.31
CA PRO A 619 -31.25 14.44 4.84
C PRO A 619 -31.33 15.52 5.93
N VAL A 620 -30.27 16.30 6.10
CA VAL A 620 -30.20 17.37 7.11
C VAL A 620 -30.27 18.73 6.44
N THR A 621 -31.24 19.56 6.84
CA THR A 621 -31.44 20.89 6.25
C THR A 621 -30.74 22.02 6.98
N GLU A 622 -30.34 21.80 8.23
CA GLU A 622 -29.60 22.78 9.05
C GLU A 622 -28.38 22.11 9.69
N VAL A 623 -27.18 22.52 9.28
CA VAL A 623 -25.91 22.02 9.84
C VAL A 623 -24.94 23.14 10.16
N THR A 624 -24.00 22.86 11.07
CA THR A 624 -22.89 23.74 11.37
C THR A 624 -22.07 23.99 10.10
N GLN A 625 -22.04 25.23 9.66
CA GLN A 625 -21.29 25.63 8.47
C GLN A 625 -19.79 25.52 8.72
N PRO A 626 -18.99 25.10 7.72
CA PRO A 626 -17.55 25.01 7.85
C PRO A 626 -16.93 26.41 8.03
N THR A 627 -15.81 26.48 8.75
CA THR A 627 -15.29 27.74 9.30
C THR A 627 -14.58 28.65 8.29
N THR A 628 -13.97 28.16 7.19
CA THR A 628 -13.47 28.97 6.04
C THR A 628 -13.04 28.12 4.84
N GLY A 629 -13.38 28.53 3.61
CA GLY A 629 -12.81 28.03 2.35
C GLY A 629 -13.34 26.69 1.83
N MET A 630 -14.16 25.99 2.61
CA MET A 630 -14.90 24.81 2.17
C MET A 630 -16.22 25.22 1.52
N VAL A 631 -16.57 24.56 0.43
CA VAL A 631 -17.87 24.64 -0.24
C VAL A 631 -18.64 23.37 0.09
N MET A 632 -19.71 23.51 0.87
CA MET A 632 -20.61 22.40 1.15
C MET A 632 -21.60 22.24 0.00
N ILE A 633 -21.77 21.02 -0.51
CA ILE A 633 -22.69 20.77 -1.61
C ILE A 633 -24.12 20.76 -1.05
N ALA A 634 -24.96 21.67 -1.56
CA ALA A 634 -26.34 21.80 -1.13
C ALA A 634 -27.11 20.47 -1.28
N GLY A 635 -27.84 20.06 -0.24
CA GLY A 635 -28.61 18.81 -0.26
C GLY A 635 -27.78 17.52 -0.12
N LYS A 636 -26.44 17.59 0.00
CA LYS A 636 -25.58 16.42 0.23
C LYS A 636 -25.08 16.36 1.67
N VAL A 637 -26.01 16.54 2.61
CA VAL A 637 -25.75 16.44 4.04
C VAL A 637 -26.75 15.48 4.65
N PHE A 638 -26.25 14.44 5.29
CA PHE A 638 -27.06 13.34 5.78
C PHE A 638 -26.64 12.94 7.17
N GLU A 639 -27.60 12.82 8.06
CA GLU A 639 -27.45 12.13 9.32
C GLU A 639 -27.72 10.66 9.06
N ILE A 640 -26.74 9.84 9.41
CA ILE A 640 -26.87 8.40 9.33
C ILE A 640 -26.85 7.88 10.75
N THR A 641 -27.87 7.12 11.12
CA THR A 641 -27.95 6.43 12.41
C THR A 641 -28.24 4.96 12.17
N ALA A 642 -27.90 4.12 13.15
CA ALA A 642 -28.50 2.80 13.21
C ALA A 642 -28.85 2.44 14.65
N GLU A 643 -29.97 1.74 14.77
CA GLU A 643 -30.50 1.28 16.05
C GLU A 643 -30.71 -0.24 16.00
N THR A 644 -30.39 -0.92 17.08
CA THR A 644 -30.70 -2.35 17.27
C THR A 644 -32.22 -2.54 17.46
N GLU A 645 -32.71 -3.79 17.45
CA GLU A 645 -34.14 -4.07 17.69
C GLU A 645 -34.63 -3.51 19.05
N ASP A 646 -33.74 -3.45 20.04
CA ASP A 646 -34.01 -2.91 21.37
C ASP A 646 -33.94 -1.36 21.44
N GLY A 647 -33.59 -0.70 20.33
CA GLY A 647 -33.53 0.77 20.21
C GLY A 647 -32.22 1.39 20.72
N GLU A 648 -31.14 0.61 20.83
CA GLU A 648 -29.82 1.11 21.20
C GLU A 648 -29.06 1.60 19.96
N LEU A 649 -28.41 2.77 20.06
CA LEU A 649 -27.63 3.35 18.96
C LEU A 649 -26.32 2.59 18.74
N VAL A 650 -26.08 2.19 17.50
CA VAL A 650 -24.80 1.62 17.07
C VAL A 650 -23.87 2.76 16.68
N THR A 651 -22.70 2.82 17.31
CA THR A 651 -21.74 3.93 17.15
C THR A 651 -20.38 3.48 16.61
N GLN A 652 -20.15 2.17 16.50
CA GLN A 652 -18.91 1.59 15.98
C GLN A 652 -19.22 0.32 15.19
N PHE A 653 -18.41 0.03 14.17
CA PHE A 653 -18.53 -1.16 13.35
C PHE A 653 -17.31 -2.06 13.46
N SER A 654 -17.53 -3.36 13.34
CA SER A 654 -16.45 -4.33 13.20
C SER A 654 -15.77 -4.28 11.82
N GLU A 655 -16.47 -3.72 10.82
CA GLU A 655 -16.01 -3.51 9.45
C GLU A 655 -16.34 -2.08 9.02
N PRO A 656 -15.46 -1.40 8.27
CA PRO A 656 -15.80 -0.11 7.69
C PRO A 656 -17.03 -0.24 6.78
N ILE A 657 -17.99 0.65 6.95
CA ILE A 657 -19.16 0.75 6.07
C ILE A 657 -18.83 1.68 4.91
N THR A 658 -19.48 1.46 3.76
CA THR A 658 -19.29 2.29 2.58
C THR A 658 -20.43 3.29 2.46
N LEU A 659 -20.08 4.57 2.42
CA LEU A 659 -20.99 5.66 2.08
C LEU A 659 -20.83 5.96 0.59
N THR A 660 -21.94 6.05 -0.11
CA THR A 660 -21.98 6.44 -1.52
C THR A 660 -22.88 7.66 -1.67
N PHE A 661 -22.38 8.70 -2.30
CA PHE A 661 -23.14 9.90 -2.65
C PHE A 661 -23.08 10.10 -4.14
N LYS A 662 -24.22 10.43 -4.75
CA LYS A 662 -24.29 10.71 -6.19
C LYS A 662 -24.62 12.17 -6.40
N LEU A 663 -23.74 12.86 -7.11
CA LEU A 663 -23.88 14.26 -7.47
C LEU A 663 -24.24 14.37 -8.95
N THR A 664 -25.15 15.28 -9.24
CA THR A 664 -25.48 15.67 -10.60
C THR A 664 -24.54 16.77 -11.06
N GLN A 665 -24.34 16.85 -12.38
CA GLN A 665 -23.56 17.93 -12.98
C GLN A 665 -24.14 19.31 -12.62
N GLU A 666 -25.46 19.43 -12.45
CA GLU A 666 -26.13 20.66 -12.04
C GLU A 666 -25.73 21.09 -10.62
N GLU A 667 -25.67 20.16 -9.66
CA GLU A 667 -25.24 20.43 -8.28
C GLU A 667 -23.77 20.88 -8.22
N LEU A 668 -22.90 20.30 -9.03
CA LEU A 668 -21.48 20.70 -9.13
C LEU A 668 -21.32 22.08 -9.75
N GLU A 669 -22.08 22.37 -10.81
CA GLU A 669 -22.08 23.67 -11.48
C GLU A 669 -22.65 24.79 -10.59
N GLU A 670 -23.67 24.50 -9.79
CA GLU A 670 -24.24 25.44 -8.81
C GLU A 670 -23.25 25.73 -7.68
N ALA A 671 -22.55 24.69 -7.18
CA ALA A 671 -21.54 24.84 -6.14
C ALA A 671 -20.25 25.50 -6.64
N GLY A 672 -19.96 25.42 -7.95
CA GLY A 672 -18.76 26.02 -8.56
C GLY A 672 -17.46 25.32 -8.15
N VAL A 673 -17.51 23.99 -8.00
CA VAL A 673 -16.39 23.16 -7.54
C VAL A 673 -16.03 22.11 -8.58
N ASP A 674 -14.78 21.65 -8.59
CA ASP A 674 -14.40 20.49 -9.39
C ASP A 674 -14.85 19.20 -8.69
N VAL A 675 -15.17 18.17 -9.47
CA VAL A 675 -15.54 16.86 -8.95
C VAL A 675 -14.35 16.21 -8.22
N ASP A 676 -13.12 16.49 -8.64
CA ASP A 676 -11.90 15.95 -8.02
C ASP A 676 -11.59 16.61 -6.66
N ASP A 677 -12.14 17.79 -6.39
CA ASP A 677 -12.01 18.48 -5.09
C ASP A 677 -12.94 17.90 -4.02
N LEU A 678 -13.87 17.02 -4.40
CA LEU A 678 -14.86 16.46 -3.50
C LEU A 678 -14.22 15.49 -2.50
N LYS A 679 -14.52 15.73 -1.23
CA LYS A 679 -14.27 14.80 -0.13
C LYS A 679 -15.54 14.62 0.68
N VAL A 680 -15.72 13.43 1.24
CA VAL A 680 -16.72 13.21 2.29
C VAL A 680 -16.10 13.63 3.61
N PHE A 681 -16.86 14.42 4.37
CA PHE A 681 -16.51 14.81 5.71
C PHE A 681 -17.54 14.28 6.68
N TYR A 682 -17.09 13.99 7.90
CA TYR A 682 -17.97 13.72 9.02
C TYR A 682 -17.87 14.86 10.04
N TRP A 683 -18.97 15.15 10.72
CA TRP A 683 -18.98 16.08 11.84
C TRP A 683 -18.46 15.36 13.09
N ASP A 684 -17.29 15.79 13.58
CA ASP A 684 -16.75 15.33 14.85
C ASP A 684 -17.26 16.27 15.95
N GLU A 685 -18.27 15.83 16.70
CA GLU A 685 -18.86 16.62 17.79
C GLU A 685 -17.84 16.98 18.87
N LYS A 686 -16.87 16.09 19.13
CA LYS A 686 -15.81 16.35 20.10
C LYS A 686 -14.91 17.46 19.61
N ALA A 687 -14.47 17.39 18.35
CA ALA A 687 -13.60 18.41 17.77
C ALA A 687 -14.33 19.71 17.39
N GLY A 688 -15.67 19.70 17.38
CA GLY A 688 -16.48 20.80 16.85
C GLY A 688 -16.08 21.18 15.42
N ALA A 689 -15.68 20.19 14.60
CA ALA A 689 -15.10 20.41 13.28
C ALA A 689 -15.47 19.31 12.28
N TRP A 690 -15.47 19.69 11.00
CA TRP A 690 -15.61 18.75 9.89
C TRP A 690 -14.27 18.07 9.60
N ILE A 691 -14.24 16.74 9.66
CA ILE A 691 -13.04 15.93 9.46
C ILE A 691 -13.18 15.12 8.16
N ALA A 692 -12.16 15.17 7.30
CA ALA A 692 -12.18 14.49 6.01
C ALA A 692 -12.03 12.98 6.16
N LEU A 693 -12.79 12.22 5.37
CA LEU A 693 -12.65 10.78 5.21
C LEU A 693 -11.83 10.44 3.97
N PRO A 694 -11.17 9.26 3.96
CA PRO A 694 -10.69 8.65 2.72
C PRO A 694 -11.86 8.58 1.72
N THR A 695 -11.69 9.27 0.60
CA THR A 695 -12.75 9.47 -0.39
C THR A 695 -12.23 9.16 -1.77
N ARG A 696 -12.96 8.30 -2.48
CA ARG A 696 -12.78 8.03 -3.90
C ARG A 696 -13.90 8.68 -4.69
N VAL A 697 -13.52 9.42 -5.72
CA VAL A 697 -14.43 10.06 -6.65
C VAL A 697 -14.38 9.31 -7.98
N ASP A 698 -15.56 9.00 -8.53
CA ASP A 698 -15.73 8.58 -9.91
C ASP A 698 -16.30 9.76 -10.72
N PRO A 699 -15.45 10.47 -11.49
CA PRO A 699 -15.85 11.66 -12.22
C PRO A 699 -16.81 11.36 -13.37
N GLU A 700 -16.85 10.13 -13.90
CA GLU A 700 -17.76 9.77 -15.00
C GLU A 700 -19.21 9.66 -14.52
N THR A 701 -19.40 9.18 -13.29
CA THR A 701 -20.72 8.90 -12.73
C THR A 701 -21.18 9.94 -11.70
N GLY A 702 -20.29 10.86 -11.30
CA GLY A 702 -20.52 11.81 -10.21
C GLY A 702 -20.64 11.11 -8.85
N THR A 703 -20.08 9.90 -8.72
CA THR A 703 -20.21 9.06 -7.53
C THR A 703 -19.03 9.32 -6.59
N VAL A 704 -19.33 9.71 -5.37
CA VAL A 704 -18.36 9.95 -4.30
C VAL A 704 -18.53 8.86 -3.26
N THR A 705 -17.49 8.09 -3.03
CA THR A 705 -17.49 6.97 -2.08
C THR A 705 -16.52 7.24 -0.95
N ALA A 706 -16.92 6.95 0.29
CA ALA A 706 -16.06 7.05 1.46
C ALA A 706 -16.31 5.88 2.40
N VAL A 707 -15.29 5.55 3.19
CA VAL A 707 -15.37 4.52 4.23
C VAL A 707 -15.38 5.16 5.60
N THR A 708 -16.26 4.70 6.48
CA THR A 708 -16.36 5.16 7.87
C THR A 708 -16.55 3.98 8.82
N ASP A 709 -16.14 4.17 10.08
CA ASP A 709 -16.24 3.18 11.16
C ASP A 709 -17.28 3.56 12.23
N HIS A 710 -18.02 4.65 12.00
CA HIS A 710 -19.07 5.14 12.90
C HIS A 710 -20.19 5.86 12.13
N PHE A 711 -21.30 6.10 12.82
CA PHE A 711 -22.45 6.88 12.35
C PHE A 711 -22.43 8.29 12.95
N THR A 712 -22.74 9.30 12.13
CA THR A 712 -22.82 10.73 12.49
C THR A 712 -23.46 11.49 11.31
N VAL A 713 -23.33 12.81 11.31
CA VAL A 713 -23.63 13.67 10.16
C VAL A 713 -22.46 13.66 9.18
N PHE A 714 -22.76 13.32 7.93
CA PHE A 714 -21.81 13.35 6.82
C PHE A 714 -22.20 14.43 5.81
N ALA A 715 -21.19 15.05 5.20
CA ALA A 715 -21.38 16.04 4.15
C ALA A 715 -20.40 15.79 3.00
N VAL A 716 -20.86 15.90 1.77
CA VAL A 716 -19.98 16.06 0.62
C VAL A 716 -19.60 17.54 0.54
N MET A 717 -18.29 17.81 0.59
CA MET A 717 -17.76 19.16 0.50
C MET A 717 -16.55 19.20 -0.42
N ALA A 718 -16.29 20.35 -1.01
CA ALA A 718 -15.05 20.64 -1.71
C ALA A 718 -14.22 21.65 -0.91
N LYS A 719 -12.91 21.43 -0.84
CA LYS A 719 -11.97 22.45 -0.38
C LYS A 719 -10.96 22.66 -1.51
N PRO A 720 -11.09 23.75 -2.28
CA PRO A 720 -10.09 24.10 -3.29
C PRO A 720 -8.69 24.10 -2.66
N ASP A 721 -7.73 23.47 -3.34
CA ASP A 721 -6.34 23.32 -2.92
C ASP A 721 -6.09 22.44 -1.67
N MET A 722 -7.03 21.56 -1.28
CA MET A 722 -6.71 20.51 -0.31
C MET A 722 -5.74 19.51 -0.96
N PRO A 723 -4.52 19.30 -0.43
CA PRO A 723 -3.54 18.46 -1.10
C PRO A 723 -4.02 17.01 -1.14
N ALA A 724 -4.12 16.45 -2.34
CA ALA A 724 -4.22 15.00 -2.52
C ALA A 724 -2.86 14.39 -2.18
N LEU A 725 -2.83 13.57 -1.12
CA LEU A 725 -1.61 12.93 -0.64
C LEU A 725 -1.52 11.52 -1.21
N SER A 726 -0.61 11.33 -2.17
CA SER A 726 -0.49 10.10 -2.97
C SER A 726 0.13 8.91 -2.21
N ASP A 727 0.89 9.18 -1.16
CA ASP A 727 1.71 8.19 -0.44
C ASP A 727 1.16 7.81 0.94
N ILE A 728 -0.10 8.15 1.21
CA ILE A 728 -0.79 7.80 2.46
C ILE A 728 -1.93 6.80 2.26
N GLU A 729 -2.32 6.48 1.02
CA GLU A 729 -3.41 5.54 0.75
C GLU A 729 -3.06 4.14 1.30
N GLY A 730 -3.91 3.62 2.19
CA GLY A 730 -3.68 2.33 2.86
C GLY A 730 -2.59 2.38 3.94
N HIS A 731 -2.06 3.57 4.27
CA HIS A 731 -1.05 3.74 5.30
C HIS A 731 -1.68 3.76 6.70
N TRP A 732 -1.04 3.16 7.70
CA TRP A 732 -1.59 3.06 9.07
C TRP A 732 -1.89 4.42 9.73
N GLY A 733 -1.21 5.48 9.28
CA GLY A 733 -1.38 6.84 9.76
C GLY A 733 -2.31 7.71 8.90
N GLU A 734 -2.92 7.17 7.85
CA GLU A 734 -3.75 7.91 6.89
C GLU A 734 -4.83 8.74 7.58
N LYS A 735 -5.62 8.12 8.47
CA LYS A 735 -6.69 8.80 9.22
C LYS A 735 -6.16 9.97 10.05
N ASP A 736 -5.05 9.77 10.77
CA ASP A 736 -4.43 10.81 11.59
C ASP A 736 -3.89 11.98 10.74
N ILE A 737 -3.31 11.65 9.58
CA ILE A 737 -2.80 12.63 8.63
C ILE A 737 -3.95 13.46 8.05
N LEU A 738 -4.99 12.80 7.53
CA LEU A 738 -6.16 13.47 6.95
C LEU A 738 -6.86 14.39 7.97
N ARG A 739 -6.98 13.97 9.23
CA ARG A 739 -7.48 14.81 10.33
C ARG A 739 -6.65 16.08 10.49
N LEU A 740 -5.32 15.96 10.55
CA LEU A 740 -4.47 17.13 10.71
C LEU A 740 -4.45 18.03 9.47
N VAL A 741 -4.60 17.46 8.26
CA VAL A 741 -4.76 18.23 7.03
C VAL A 741 -6.08 18.99 7.02
N SER A 742 -7.19 18.36 7.43
CA SER A 742 -8.49 19.03 7.50
C SER A 742 -8.50 20.18 8.51
N LEU A 743 -7.77 20.03 9.62
CA LEU A 743 -7.56 21.06 10.63
C LEU A 743 -6.48 22.10 10.25
N GLY A 744 -5.79 21.94 9.12
CA GLY A 744 -4.75 22.87 8.66
C GLY A 744 -3.44 22.83 9.46
N VAL A 745 -3.25 21.80 10.29
CA VAL A 745 -2.06 21.60 11.12
C VAL A 745 -0.87 21.11 10.30
N VAL A 746 -1.14 20.23 9.33
CA VAL A 746 -0.13 19.66 8.42
C VAL A 746 -0.59 19.81 6.97
N GLY A 747 0.37 19.75 6.06
CA GLY A 747 0.13 19.69 4.62
C GLY A 747 1.08 18.70 3.95
N GLY A 748 0.89 18.53 2.64
CA GLY A 748 1.81 17.80 1.77
C GLY A 748 2.98 18.64 1.30
N TYR A 749 3.92 18.00 0.64
CA TYR A 749 4.95 18.63 -0.17
C TYR A 749 4.38 19.03 -1.54
N GLU A 750 5.10 19.89 -2.26
CA GLU A 750 4.69 20.36 -3.60
C GLU A 750 4.51 19.24 -4.62
N ASP A 751 5.13 18.08 -4.37
CA ASP A 751 5.02 16.87 -5.21
C ASP A 751 3.78 16.01 -4.89
N GLY A 752 2.89 16.46 -4.02
CA GLY A 752 1.68 15.72 -3.65
C GLY A 752 1.93 14.55 -2.68
N THR A 753 3.08 14.53 -1.99
CA THR A 753 3.38 13.51 -0.96
C THR A 753 3.30 14.07 0.45
N PHE A 754 3.09 13.22 1.45
CA PHE A 754 3.21 13.54 2.87
C PHE A 754 4.58 13.11 3.44
N ARG A 755 5.18 12.06 2.87
CA ARG A 755 6.42 11.39 3.30
C ARG A 755 6.31 10.87 4.74
N PRO A 756 5.41 9.91 5.02
CA PRO A 756 5.09 9.48 6.38
C PRO A 756 6.32 9.02 7.18
N GLU A 757 7.20 8.25 6.55
CA GLU A 757 8.38 7.67 7.20
C GLU A 757 9.61 8.60 7.23
N ALA A 758 9.52 9.81 6.66
CA ALA A 758 10.60 10.78 6.75
C ALA A 758 10.76 11.27 8.20
N GLY A 759 12.00 11.47 8.64
CA GLY A 759 12.26 12.14 9.91
C GLY A 759 11.74 13.59 9.88
N ILE A 760 11.27 14.09 11.02
CA ILE A 760 10.79 15.46 11.16
C ILE A 760 11.76 16.31 12.00
N THR A 761 12.08 17.50 11.53
CA THR A 761 12.97 18.43 12.24
C THR A 761 12.25 19.12 13.40
N ARG A 762 13.00 19.60 14.39
CA ARG A 762 12.45 20.32 15.54
C ARG A 762 11.67 21.58 15.15
N GLN A 763 12.11 22.32 14.14
CA GLN A 763 11.39 23.51 13.66
C GLN A 763 10.06 23.19 12.95
N GLU A 764 10.01 22.08 12.20
CA GLU A 764 8.77 21.60 11.58
C GLU A 764 7.79 21.11 12.63
N PHE A 765 8.26 20.33 13.60
CA PHE A 765 7.43 19.86 14.70
C PHE A 765 6.90 21.02 15.57
N ALA A 766 7.71 22.06 15.80
CA ALA A 766 7.27 23.28 16.50
C ALA A 766 6.09 23.96 15.80
N LYS A 767 6.14 24.10 14.47
CA LYS A 767 5.01 24.61 13.67
C LYS A 767 3.77 23.76 13.89
N MET A 768 3.89 22.44 13.79
CA MET A 768 2.76 21.52 13.94
C MET A 768 2.11 21.59 15.33
N VAL A 769 2.91 21.64 16.39
CA VAL A 769 2.39 21.77 17.77
C VAL A 769 1.66 23.11 17.97
N VAL A 770 2.20 24.22 17.45
CA VAL A 770 1.58 25.55 17.56
C VAL A 770 0.21 25.56 16.90
N LEU A 771 0.11 25.06 15.66
CA LEU A 771 -1.15 24.99 14.93
C LEU A 771 -2.15 24.03 15.60
N ALA A 772 -1.70 22.85 16.02
CA ALA A 772 -2.56 21.89 16.74
C ALA A 772 -3.05 22.43 18.09
N ALA A 773 -2.27 23.31 18.72
CA ALA A 773 -2.64 24.03 19.94
C ALA A 773 -3.55 25.24 19.69
N GLY A 774 -3.99 25.47 18.44
CA GLY A 774 -4.82 26.63 18.08
C GLY A 774 -4.11 27.98 18.31
N LEU A 775 -2.78 27.98 18.31
CA LEU A 775 -1.97 29.18 18.46
C LEU A 775 -1.57 29.72 17.08
N GLU A 776 -1.46 31.04 16.99
CA GLU A 776 -1.02 31.74 15.78
C GLU A 776 0.49 32.01 15.83
N PRO A 777 1.20 32.00 14.69
CA PRO A 777 2.59 32.42 14.64
C PRO A 777 2.72 33.92 14.97
N ASP A 778 3.80 34.30 15.66
CA ASP A 778 4.09 35.70 15.90
C ASP A 778 4.43 36.43 14.59
N VAL A 779 3.79 37.58 14.37
CA VAL A 779 4.05 38.47 13.23
C VAL A 779 5.45 39.10 13.33
N GLU A 780 5.88 39.43 14.55
CA GLU A 780 7.21 39.97 14.85
C GLU A 780 7.90 39.05 15.86
N PRO A 781 8.59 37.99 15.39
CA PRO A 781 9.20 37.00 16.26
C PRO A 781 10.41 37.57 17.00
N GLU A 782 10.42 37.42 18.33
CA GLU A 782 11.55 37.80 19.19
C GLU A 782 12.19 36.52 19.77
N LEU A 783 13.28 36.07 19.16
CA LEU A 783 14.03 34.89 19.57
C LEU A 783 15.40 35.28 20.10
N THR A 784 15.84 34.63 21.18
CA THR A 784 17.10 34.92 21.87
C THR A 784 18.06 33.73 21.93
N PHE A 785 17.76 32.66 21.19
CA PHE A 785 18.65 31.51 21.08
C PHE A 785 19.94 31.88 20.32
N ALA A 786 21.04 31.24 20.69
CA ALA A 786 22.35 31.43 20.06
C ALA A 786 22.38 30.96 18.59
N ASP A 787 21.48 30.04 18.22
CA ASP A 787 21.29 29.50 16.86
C ASP A 787 20.04 30.07 16.17
N THR A 788 19.57 31.26 16.58
CA THR A 788 18.41 31.93 15.95
C THR A 788 18.57 32.11 14.43
N ASP A 789 19.80 32.36 13.97
CA ASP A 789 20.09 32.54 12.54
C ASP A 789 19.96 31.23 11.72
N GLU A 790 20.01 30.06 12.37
CA GLU A 790 19.80 28.75 11.73
C GLU A 790 18.32 28.39 11.59
N ILE A 791 17.42 29.12 12.29
CA ILE A 791 15.97 28.91 12.21
C ILE A 791 15.48 29.49 10.89
N ALA A 792 14.85 28.65 10.07
CA ALA A 792 14.29 29.06 8.79
C ALA A 792 13.29 30.21 8.98
N GLU A 793 13.29 31.19 8.06
CA GLU A 793 12.49 32.41 8.20
C GLU A 793 11.00 32.12 8.42
N TRP A 794 10.45 31.14 7.70
CA TRP A 794 9.06 30.68 7.85
C TRP A 794 8.75 30.09 9.23
N ALA A 795 9.75 29.54 9.94
CA ALA A 795 9.58 28.87 11.22
C ALA A 795 9.66 29.84 12.41
N ARG A 796 10.28 31.01 12.24
CA ARG A 796 10.57 31.94 13.35
C ARG A 796 9.33 32.38 14.11
N GLY A 797 8.24 32.70 13.40
CA GLY A 797 6.95 33.07 14.00
C GLY A 797 6.39 31.97 14.90
N TYR A 798 6.42 30.72 14.43
CA TYR A 798 5.95 29.56 15.18
C TYR A 798 6.85 29.25 16.38
N VAL A 799 8.17 29.25 16.21
CA VAL A 799 9.11 29.01 17.31
C VAL A 799 8.96 30.10 18.37
N SER A 800 8.81 31.36 17.98
CA SER A 800 8.57 32.48 18.91
C SER A 800 7.27 32.30 19.69
N ALA A 801 6.16 31.97 19.02
CA ALA A 801 4.89 31.70 19.67
C ALA A 801 4.99 30.52 20.67
N ALA A 802 5.65 29.43 20.27
CA ALA A 802 5.86 28.27 21.12
C ALA A 802 6.74 28.57 22.35
N VAL A 803 7.76 29.43 22.21
CA VAL A 803 8.58 29.88 23.35
C VAL A 803 7.76 30.75 24.30
N LYS A 804 7.00 31.72 23.78
CA LYS A 804 6.12 32.58 24.60
C LYS A 804 5.05 31.77 25.34
N ALA A 805 4.50 30.74 24.71
CA ALA A 805 3.54 29.82 25.31
C ALA A 805 4.17 28.80 26.28
N GLY A 806 5.49 28.78 26.44
CA GLY A 806 6.19 27.83 27.32
C GLY A 806 6.28 26.40 26.78
N ILE A 807 5.90 26.18 25.51
CA ILE A 807 5.96 24.89 24.82
C ILE A 807 7.43 24.50 24.59
N ILE A 808 8.26 25.46 24.18
CA ILE A 808 9.68 25.25 23.85
C ILE A 808 10.57 26.01 24.84
N THR A 809 11.53 25.30 25.43
CA THR A 809 12.54 25.87 26.34
C THR A 809 13.99 25.74 25.83
N GLY A 810 14.18 25.19 24.63
CA GLY A 810 15.49 24.90 24.04
C GLY A 810 16.05 23.52 24.42
N VAL A 811 17.27 23.23 23.98
CA VAL A 811 17.98 21.94 24.22
C VAL A 811 19.18 22.06 25.17
N GLY A 812 19.41 23.24 25.76
CA GLY A 812 20.60 23.57 26.53
C GLY A 812 21.48 24.60 25.82
N ASP A 813 22.47 25.17 26.53
CA ASP A 813 23.44 26.16 26.00
C ASP A 813 22.83 27.33 25.20
N ASN A 814 21.61 27.74 25.60
CA ASN A 814 20.82 28.76 24.90
C ASN A 814 20.56 28.43 23.41
N ARG A 815 20.38 27.15 23.05
CA ARG A 815 20.14 26.68 21.67
C ARG A 815 18.74 26.12 21.49
N PHE A 816 18.20 26.25 20.28
CA PHE A 816 16.95 25.61 19.84
C PHE A 816 17.18 24.32 19.04
N ALA A 817 18.26 24.25 18.25
CA ALA A 817 18.60 23.19 17.30
C ALA A 817 17.51 22.96 16.24
N PRO A 818 17.29 23.91 15.30
CA PRO A 818 16.13 23.90 14.40
C PRO A 818 16.08 22.73 13.41
N THR A 819 17.22 22.34 12.85
CA THR A 819 17.32 21.31 11.79
C THR A 819 17.55 19.90 12.33
N ASP A 820 17.78 19.75 13.63
CA ASP A 820 17.97 18.45 14.24
C ASP A 820 16.65 17.68 14.23
N PRO A 821 16.66 16.35 14.01
CA PRO A 821 15.47 15.52 14.17
C PRO A 821 14.90 15.64 15.58
N VAL A 822 13.57 15.78 15.69
CA VAL A 822 12.92 15.78 17.00
C VAL A 822 12.89 14.35 17.56
N THR A 823 13.30 14.18 18.82
CA THR A 823 13.19 12.87 19.48
C THR A 823 11.79 12.67 20.04
N ARG A 824 11.40 11.41 20.29
CA ARG A 824 10.12 11.08 20.91
C ARG A 824 9.91 11.74 22.27
N ALA A 825 10.95 11.79 23.11
CA ALA A 825 10.89 12.47 24.40
C ALA A 825 10.63 13.99 24.25
N GLN A 826 11.27 14.63 23.27
CA GLN A 826 11.06 16.04 22.97
C GLN A 826 9.64 16.27 22.43
N ALA A 827 9.17 15.40 21.53
CA ALA A 827 7.84 15.50 20.94
C ALA A 827 6.73 15.42 21.99
N ALA A 828 6.76 14.38 22.85
CA ALA A 828 5.81 14.23 23.95
C ALA A 828 5.83 15.42 24.92
N THR A 829 7.03 15.93 25.22
CA THR A 829 7.19 17.08 26.12
C THR A 829 6.60 18.37 25.55
N MET A 830 6.82 18.64 24.26
CA MET A 830 6.24 19.82 23.60
C MET A 830 4.70 19.71 23.54
N ILE A 831 4.17 18.53 23.24
CA ILE A 831 2.72 18.30 23.22
C ILE A 831 2.10 18.54 24.60
N MET A 832 2.63 17.94 25.66
CA MET A 832 2.05 18.10 26.99
C MET A 832 2.18 19.53 27.53
N ARG A 833 3.30 20.21 27.26
CA ARG A 833 3.43 21.63 27.61
C ARG A 833 2.41 22.50 26.89
N SER A 834 2.02 22.14 25.66
CA SER A 834 0.95 22.85 24.95
C SER A 834 -0.40 22.75 25.67
N LEU A 835 -0.63 21.73 26.50
CA LEU A 835 -1.82 21.58 27.33
C LEU A 835 -1.75 22.39 28.64
N GLY A 836 -0.60 23.00 28.96
CA GLY A 836 -0.42 23.72 30.23
C GLY A 836 -0.21 22.82 31.45
N GLU A 837 -0.06 21.51 31.26
CA GLU A 837 0.05 20.51 32.31
C GLU A 837 1.46 19.90 32.38
N VAL A 838 2.18 20.13 33.49
CA VAL A 838 3.36 19.31 33.85
C VAL A 838 3.44 19.21 35.39
N GLU A 839 2.62 18.38 36.02
CA GLU A 839 2.74 18.07 37.46
C GLU A 839 3.48 16.75 37.74
N THR A 840 3.91 16.56 39.00
CA THR A 840 4.98 15.65 39.44
C THR A 840 4.56 14.23 39.85
N ALA A 841 5.06 13.25 39.08
CA ALA A 841 5.57 11.87 39.37
C ALA A 841 4.75 10.89 40.27
N LEU A 842 4.70 9.57 39.98
CA LEU A 842 5.84 8.65 39.87
C LEU A 842 5.54 7.37 39.08
N GLU A 843 6.60 6.94 38.37
CA GLU A 843 6.80 5.67 37.65
C GLU A 843 6.14 5.54 36.27
N LEU A 844 7.01 5.60 35.25
CA LEU A 844 6.71 5.09 33.92
C LEU A 844 6.89 3.57 33.96
N THR A 845 5.94 2.85 33.38
CA THR A 845 5.94 1.37 33.31
C THR A 845 6.74 0.82 32.12
N PHE A 846 7.41 1.69 31.36
CA PHE A 846 8.23 1.29 30.22
C PHE A 846 9.50 0.54 30.66
N ALA A 847 9.87 -0.49 29.92
CA ALA A 847 11.07 -1.30 30.14
C ALA A 847 12.37 -0.48 30.05
N ASP A 848 12.36 0.61 29.28
CA ASP A 848 13.48 1.56 29.17
C ASP A 848 13.25 2.84 29.98
N ALA A 849 12.35 2.84 30.98
CA ALA A 849 12.03 4.01 31.80
C ALA A 849 13.27 4.64 32.48
N GLU A 850 14.30 3.84 32.78
CA GLU A 850 15.57 4.33 33.31
C GLU A 850 16.38 5.17 32.31
N THR A 851 16.20 4.93 31.01
CA THR A 851 16.86 5.69 29.93
C THR A 851 16.15 7.00 29.62
N ILE A 852 14.90 7.16 30.08
CA ILE A 852 14.10 8.37 29.85
C ILE A 852 14.70 9.51 30.69
N PRO A 853 15.07 10.64 30.06
CA PRO A 853 15.61 11.78 30.78
C PRO A 853 14.63 12.31 31.83
N GLU A 854 15.14 12.68 33.00
CA GLU A 854 14.32 13.13 34.13
C GLU A 854 13.40 14.31 33.76
N TRP A 855 13.86 15.20 32.88
CA TRP A 855 13.08 16.36 32.41
C TRP A 855 11.86 15.99 31.56
N ALA A 856 11.82 14.79 30.98
CA ALA A 856 10.77 14.33 30.07
C ALA A 856 9.74 13.42 30.77
N LYS A 857 10.09 12.80 31.90
CA LYS A 857 9.29 11.74 32.51
C LYS A 857 7.85 12.15 32.83
N ALA A 858 7.67 13.31 33.45
CA ALA A 858 6.33 13.80 33.80
C ALA A 858 5.45 14.04 32.56
N ALA A 859 6.03 14.63 31.52
CA ALA A 859 5.30 14.84 30.27
C ALA A 859 5.00 13.53 29.54
N ILE A 860 5.93 12.58 29.51
CA ILE A 860 5.68 11.27 28.90
C ILE A 860 4.57 10.54 29.66
N LEU A 861 4.56 10.59 30.99
CA LEU A 861 3.52 9.97 31.80
C LEU A 861 2.14 10.57 31.49
N GLY A 862 2.02 11.91 31.52
CA GLY A 862 0.76 12.57 31.19
C GLY A 862 0.31 12.29 29.75
N ALA A 863 1.26 12.17 28.81
CA ALA A 863 0.94 11.79 27.43
C ALA A 863 0.43 10.34 27.32
N VAL A 864 0.93 9.43 28.17
CA VAL A 864 0.42 8.05 28.26
C VAL A 864 -0.97 8.02 28.88
N GLU A 865 -1.18 8.74 29.98
CA GLU A 865 -2.48 8.82 30.67
C GLU A 865 -3.58 9.39 29.76
N LYS A 866 -3.25 10.39 28.93
CA LYS A 866 -4.17 10.98 27.94
C LYS A 866 -4.22 10.20 26.61
N GLY A 867 -3.57 9.03 26.52
CA GLY A 867 -3.58 8.17 25.31
C GLY A 867 -2.91 8.77 24.07
N ILE A 868 -2.10 9.83 24.24
CA ILE A 868 -1.32 10.49 23.18
C ILE A 868 -0.13 9.62 22.77
N VAL A 869 0.43 8.85 23.72
CA VAL A 869 1.57 7.94 23.55
C VAL A 869 1.23 6.59 24.14
N THR A 870 1.51 5.51 23.40
CA THR A 870 1.31 4.13 23.89
C THR A 870 2.59 3.30 24.02
N GLY A 871 3.75 3.83 23.61
CA GLY A 871 5.02 3.07 23.57
C GLY A 871 5.17 2.18 22.35
N PHE A 872 6.19 1.31 22.35
CA PHE A 872 6.43 0.26 21.35
C PHE A 872 6.03 -1.12 21.89
N GLU A 873 5.88 -2.10 21.00
CA GLU A 873 5.51 -3.49 21.33
C GLU A 873 6.44 -4.17 22.36
N ASP A 874 7.70 -3.75 22.43
CA ASP A 874 8.70 -4.23 23.41
C ASP A 874 8.56 -3.56 24.79
N ASN A 875 7.43 -2.88 25.05
CA ASN A 875 7.16 -2.04 26.21
C ASN A 875 8.23 -0.95 26.44
N THR A 876 8.91 -0.50 25.38
CA THR A 876 9.85 0.63 25.48
C THR A 876 9.23 1.92 24.95
N PHE A 877 9.71 3.06 25.45
CA PHE A 877 9.37 4.37 24.92
C PHE A 877 10.34 4.83 23.82
N LYS A 878 11.61 4.39 23.87
CA LYS A 878 12.74 4.81 23.02
C LYS A 878 12.90 6.33 22.98
N PRO A 879 13.29 6.97 24.10
CA PRO A 879 13.25 8.44 24.27
C PRO A 879 14.08 9.21 23.25
N ASP A 880 15.20 8.64 22.80
CA ASP A 880 16.15 9.26 21.88
C ASP A 880 15.89 8.93 20.41
N LEU A 881 14.96 8.01 20.13
CA LEU A 881 14.59 7.69 18.76
C LEU A 881 13.93 8.92 18.11
N SER A 882 14.42 9.31 16.94
CA SER A 882 13.84 10.39 16.15
C SER A 882 12.43 10.00 15.69
N ALA A 883 11.48 10.92 15.82
CA ALA A 883 10.13 10.70 15.35
C ALA A 883 10.07 10.80 13.83
N THR A 884 9.33 9.88 13.20
CA THR A 884 8.91 10.06 11.81
C THR A 884 7.75 11.06 11.74
N ARG A 885 7.53 11.64 10.57
CA ARG A 885 6.48 12.62 10.34
C ARG A 885 5.09 12.06 10.62
N VAL A 886 4.85 10.78 10.31
CA VAL A 886 3.59 10.09 10.64
C VAL A 886 3.42 9.80 12.14
N GLN A 887 4.50 9.47 12.85
CA GLN A 887 4.44 9.30 14.31
C GLN A 887 4.11 10.63 15.00
N ALA A 888 4.71 11.73 14.53
CA ALA A 888 4.39 13.08 14.97
C ALA A 888 2.92 13.45 14.67
N ALA A 889 2.43 13.12 13.47
CA ALA A 889 1.04 13.34 13.07
C ALA A 889 0.06 12.57 13.97
N LYS A 890 0.31 11.29 14.26
CA LYS A 890 -0.54 10.49 15.15
C LYS A 890 -0.61 11.07 16.56
N MET A 891 0.52 11.45 17.15
CA MET A 891 0.55 12.05 18.49
C MET A 891 -0.24 13.38 18.52
N LEU A 892 -0.10 14.21 17.49
CA LEU A 892 -0.81 15.49 17.40
C LEU A 892 -2.30 15.34 17.06
N SER A 893 -2.66 14.36 16.24
CA SER A 893 -4.05 13.98 15.98
C SER A 893 -4.79 13.71 17.30
N LYS A 894 -4.17 12.92 18.20
CA LYS A 894 -4.71 12.67 19.55
C LYS A 894 -4.79 13.93 20.41
N LEU A 895 -3.78 14.81 20.37
CA LEU A 895 -3.83 16.11 21.05
C LEU A 895 -5.08 16.93 20.66
N THR A 896 -5.43 16.96 19.37
CA THR A 896 -6.60 17.72 18.89
C THR A 896 -7.93 17.17 19.41
N VAL A 897 -7.99 15.91 19.85
CA VAL A 897 -9.18 15.33 20.48
C VAL A 897 -9.23 15.73 21.96
N VAL A 898 -8.12 15.54 22.67
CA VAL A 898 -8.05 15.73 24.12
C VAL A 898 -8.36 17.18 24.54
N ARG A 899 -7.93 18.17 23.76
CA ARG A 899 -8.19 19.60 24.07
C ARG A 899 -9.66 20.02 24.12
N PHE A 900 -10.57 19.19 23.63
CA PHE A 900 -12.01 19.46 23.75
C PHE A 900 -12.65 18.76 24.95
N GLU A 901 -11.95 17.82 25.59
CA GLU A 901 -12.41 17.12 26.79
C GLU A 901 -12.03 17.88 28.09
N ASP A 902 -11.02 18.75 28.02
CA ASP A 902 -10.57 19.68 29.09
C ASP A 902 -11.22 21.09 28.93
#